data_AF-A0ABD2ZX45-F1
#
_entry.id   AF-A0ABD2ZX45-F1
#
_cell.length_a   1.000
_cell.length_b   1.000
_cell.length_c   1.000
_cell.angle_alpha   90.00
_cell.angle_beta   90.00
_cell.angle_gamma   90.00
#
_symmetry.space_group_name_H-M   'P 1'
#
loop_
_entity.id
_entity.type
_entity.pdbx_description
1 polymer ?
#
loop_
_entity_poly.entity_id
_entity_poly.type
_entity_poly.pdbx_seq_one_letter_code
_entity_poly.pdbx_strand_id
1 'polypeptide(L)'
;MHLVPRYKHVFCNSNNLIMAGAKHLVLLKSSPLLHSLKPPKAANFYSQTHPFNTKKLIFSTIPKPTCPIFCRKSHFSYAPQPSIPRPVSLENKEQDVLDSAELRLLKAKLETIGIHAGSCKPGQYSGLLCPMCKGGNSMEKSLSLFITQTGDAALWTCFRGKCGWKGSTRAFADVNSTYGNMSKILKVKQQYREISEKSLGLEPLCAELLTYFNERMISGETLRRNSVMQRSYGDQIVIAFTYWRDGGLVSCKYRDKAKKFWQESDTEKIFYGLDDIKGASDIIIVEGEMDKLAMEEAGFRNCVSVPDGAPPKISDKELPAKEEDTKYQYLWNCKEYLHKASRIILATDGDPPGQALAEELARRLGKERCWRVRWPKKNDVEHFKDANDVLMFLGPGVLREVIENAELYPIRGLFNFKDYFPDIDGYYHQTLGYDLGVSTGWRALNQLYNVVPGELTVVTGVPNSGKSEWIDALLCNLNRSVGWKFAFCSMENKVREHARKLLEKHVRKPFFDVRYGESVERMSVEDLEEGKQWLNHTFCLIRCDNDCLPNIDWVLDLARAAVLRHGVNGLVIDPYNELDHQRRVSQTETEYVSQMLTKVKRFAQHHSCHVWFVAHPRQLHHWVGSPPNLYDISGSAHFINKCDNGIVIHRNRDPEAGPIDHVQVCVRKVRNKVVGTIGEAWLSYNRVTGEYMDVDG
;
A
#
# COMPACT_ATOMS: atom_id res chain seq x y z
N MET A 1 14.75 24.53 57.28
CA MET A 1 13.73 23.68 57.94
C MET A 1 13.17 22.76 56.86
N HIS A 2 13.45 21.45 56.93
CA HIS A 2 13.21 20.43 55.88
C HIS A 2 13.91 20.66 54.51
N LEU A 3 14.37 19.65 53.78
CA LEU A 3 14.92 18.34 54.15
C LEU A 3 15.97 17.90 53.10
N VAL A 4 16.78 16.88 53.40
CA VAL A 4 18.10 16.54 52.80
C VAL A 4 18.24 14.99 52.82
N PRO A 5 19.10 14.26 52.04
CA PRO A 5 20.07 14.60 50.97
C PRO A 5 19.91 13.79 49.64
N ARG A 6 20.90 13.93 48.74
CA ARG A 6 21.31 12.88 47.77
C ARG A 6 21.85 11.63 48.51
N TYR A 7 21.77 10.46 47.90
CA TYR A 7 22.63 9.31 48.24
C TYR A 7 23.44 8.82 47.03
N LYS A 8 24.71 8.48 47.26
CA LYS A 8 25.52 7.58 46.43
C LYS A 8 25.56 6.22 47.13
N HIS A 9 25.62 5.12 46.38
CA HIS A 9 26.21 3.88 46.87
C HIS A 9 27.08 3.23 45.77
N VAL A 10 27.97 2.35 46.21
CA VAL A 10 29.05 1.69 45.45
C VAL A 10 29.12 0.23 45.90
N PHE A 11 29.79 -0.62 45.12
CA PHE A 11 29.99 -2.07 45.31
C PHE A 11 28.76 -2.94 44.95
N CYS A 12 28.93 -4.23 44.59
CA CYS A 12 30.16 -5.05 44.59
C CYS A 12 30.31 -5.90 43.31
N ASN A 13 31.48 -6.56 43.17
CA ASN A 13 31.88 -7.36 42.03
C ASN A 13 32.25 -8.79 42.49
N SER A 14 31.64 -9.83 41.91
CA SER A 14 31.86 -11.26 42.23
C SER A 14 31.07 -12.12 41.23
N ASN A 15 31.55 -13.23 40.65
CA ASN A 15 32.81 -13.97 40.85
C ASN A 15 33.36 -14.51 39.51
N ASN A 16 34.66 -14.82 39.48
CA ASN A 16 35.26 -15.67 38.44
C ASN A 16 34.91 -17.16 38.67
N LEU A 17 34.96 -17.96 37.61
CA LEU A 17 35.34 -19.38 37.71
C LEU A 17 36.36 -19.72 36.60
N ILE A 18 37.23 -20.71 36.85
CA ILE A 18 38.46 -20.94 36.09
C ILE A 18 38.58 -22.41 35.66
N MET A 19 38.81 -22.65 34.37
CA MET A 19 39.58 -23.76 33.76
C MET A 19 40.02 -23.22 32.38
N ALA A 20 41.29 -23.09 31.98
CA ALA A 20 42.44 -24.02 31.99
C ALA A 20 42.23 -25.23 31.06
N GLY A 21 43.00 -25.42 29.95
CA GLY A 21 44.02 -24.54 29.34
C GLY A 21 44.87 -25.28 28.28
N ALA A 22 45.98 -24.66 27.83
CA ALA A 22 47.06 -25.23 26.98
C ALA A 22 46.70 -25.53 25.49
N LYS A 23 47.60 -25.45 24.48
CA LYS A 23 49.03 -25.04 24.37
C LYS A 23 49.42 -24.80 22.88
N HIS A 24 50.68 -24.40 22.62
CA HIS A 24 51.37 -24.21 21.31
C HIS A 24 50.99 -22.93 20.51
N LEU A 25 51.90 -21.97 20.32
CA LEU A 25 53.05 -21.84 19.36
C LEU A 25 52.61 -21.16 18.04
N VAL A 26 53.37 -20.30 17.34
CA VAL A 26 54.82 -19.93 17.38
C VAL A 26 54.98 -18.39 17.40
N LEU A 27 56.14 -17.87 17.84
CA LEU A 27 56.57 -16.47 17.69
C LEU A 27 57.73 -16.35 16.69
N LEU A 28 57.65 -15.45 15.71
CA LEU A 28 58.80 -15.00 14.90
C LEU A 28 58.73 -13.49 14.66
N LYS A 29 59.90 -12.84 14.60
CA LYS A 29 60.09 -11.38 14.45
C LYS A 29 60.75 -11.09 13.10
N SER A 30 60.44 -9.94 12.47
CA SER A 30 61.43 -8.85 12.26
C SER A 30 60.94 -7.74 11.33
N SER A 31 61.02 -6.50 11.83
CA SER A 31 61.49 -5.21 11.25
C SER A 31 61.47 -4.89 9.73
N PRO A 32 61.36 -3.60 9.35
CA PRO A 32 61.03 -3.16 7.98
C PRO A 32 62.24 -2.75 7.11
N LEU A 33 61.99 -2.54 5.81
CA LEU A 33 62.84 -1.76 4.90
C LEU A 33 61.99 -0.80 4.04
N LEU A 34 62.51 0.41 3.84
CA LEU A 34 62.00 1.39 2.87
C LEU A 34 62.58 1.12 1.48
N HIS A 35 61.82 1.43 0.43
CA HIS A 35 62.40 2.00 -0.80
C HIS A 35 61.44 2.98 -1.47
N SER A 36 62.00 4.03 -2.07
CA SER A 36 61.26 5.17 -2.62
C SER A 36 61.05 5.09 -4.13
N LEU A 37 59.89 5.57 -4.61
CA LEU A 37 59.73 6.09 -5.97
C LEU A 37 58.88 7.37 -5.95
N LYS A 38 59.16 8.31 -6.87
CA LYS A 38 58.45 9.60 -7.01
C LYS A 38 57.31 9.51 -8.06
N PRO A 39 56.29 10.38 -7.99
CA PRO A 39 55.05 10.22 -8.75
C PRO A 39 55.05 10.93 -10.13
N PRO A 40 54.25 10.43 -11.09
CA PRO A 40 53.77 11.20 -12.23
C PRO A 40 52.27 11.56 -12.14
N LYS A 41 52.00 12.86 -12.31
CA LYS A 41 50.81 13.56 -12.86
C LYS A 41 49.42 12.88 -12.90
N ALA A 42 48.41 13.68 -12.56
CA ALA A 42 46.99 13.31 -12.58
C ALA A 42 46.42 12.98 -13.98
N ALA A 43 45.40 12.12 -14.01
CA ALA A 43 44.47 11.91 -15.11
C ALA A 43 43.06 11.64 -14.53
N ASN A 44 42.01 12.02 -15.26
CA ASN A 44 40.63 12.02 -14.77
C ASN A 44 40.08 10.60 -14.52
N PHE A 45 39.47 10.37 -13.36
CA PHE A 45 38.56 9.24 -13.15
C PHE A 45 37.12 9.75 -12.98
N TYR A 46 36.33 9.60 -14.04
CA TYR A 46 34.88 9.75 -13.99
C TYR A 46 34.28 8.58 -13.19
N SER A 47 33.44 8.89 -12.20
CA SER A 47 32.64 7.88 -11.50
C SER A 47 31.57 7.30 -12.45
N GLN A 48 31.70 6.03 -12.83
CA GLN A 48 30.71 5.35 -13.66
C GLN A 48 29.45 5.01 -12.84
N THR A 49 28.45 5.88 -12.88
CA THR A 49 27.11 5.58 -12.34
C THR A 49 26.34 4.66 -13.29
N HIS A 50 26.00 3.45 -12.84
CA HIS A 50 25.25 2.48 -13.64
C HIS A 50 23.84 3.01 -14.02
N PRO A 51 23.48 3.10 -15.31
CA PRO A 51 22.14 3.53 -15.72
C PRO A 51 21.14 2.36 -15.68
N PHE A 52 20.03 2.53 -14.97
CA PHE A 52 18.91 1.59 -15.00
C PHE A 52 18.24 1.59 -16.38
N ASN A 53 18.30 0.45 -17.07
CA ASN A 53 17.89 0.34 -18.48
C ASN A 53 16.39 0.03 -18.63
N THR A 54 15.55 1.06 -18.65
CA THR A 54 14.09 0.93 -18.83
C THR A 54 13.73 0.67 -20.30
N LYS A 55 13.50 -0.60 -20.67
CA LYS A 55 12.99 -0.97 -22.00
C LYS A 55 11.58 -0.42 -22.24
N LYS A 56 11.46 0.59 -23.10
CA LYS A 56 10.18 1.02 -23.68
C LYS A 56 9.65 -0.09 -24.60
N LEU A 57 8.45 -0.60 -24.33
CA LEU A 57 7.70 -1.42 -25.30
C LEU A 57 6.88 -0.48 -26.19
N ILE A 58 7.07 -0.61 -27.50
CA ILE A 58 6.34 0.15 -28.52
C ILE A 58 5.11 -0.66 -28.93
N PHE A 59 3.93 -0.03 -28.92
CA PHE A 59 2.71 -0.66 -29.43
C PHE A 59 2.69 -0.66 -30.96
N SER A 60 2.64 -1.84 -31.57
CA SER A 60 2.42 -2.03 -33.01
C SER A 60 1.05 -2.69 -33.26
N THR A 61 0.17 -2.00 -33.97
CA THR A 61 -1.12 -2.55 -34.46
C THR A 61 -0.95 -3.23 -35.82
N ILE A 62 -1.56 -4.41 -36.02
CA ILE A 62 -1.93 -5.03 -37.32
C ILE A 62 -2.81 -6.30 -37.04
N PRO A 63 -3.68 -6.78 -37.96
CA PRO A 63 -5.03 -7.21 -37.57
C PRO A 63 -5.33 -8.73 -37.59
N LYS A 64 -6.58 -9.07 -37.24
CA LYS A 64 -7.14 -10.44 -37.20
C LYS A 64 -7.45 -11.01 -38.60
N PRO A 65 -7.27 -12.33 -38.82
CA PRO A 65 -7.84 -13.02 -39.98
C PRO A 65 -9.28 -13.51 -39.74
N THR A 66 -10.07 -13.54 -40.81
CA THR A 66 -11.25 -14.42 -41.01
C THR A 66 -10.77 -15.75 -41.63
N CYS A 67 -11.54 -16.81 -41.92
CA CYS A 67 -12.94 -16.92 -42.37
C CYS A 67 -13.51 -18.34 -42.01
N PRO A 68 -14.49 -18.99 -42.70
CA PRO A 68 -15.49 -19.84 -42.01
C PRO A 68 -15.49 -21.33 -42.42
N ILE A 69 -16.45 -22.11 -41.90
CA ILE A 69 -17.00 -23.30 -42.58
C ILE A 69 -18.49 -23.52 -42.19
N PHE A 70 -19.20 -24.30 -43.00
CA PHE A 70 -20.67 -24.36 -43.11
C PHE A 70 -21.16 -25.80 -42.91
N CYS A 71 -22.35 -26.03 -42.35
CA CYS A 71 -22.99 -27.36 -42.39
C CYS A 71 -24.53 -27.30 -42.32
N ARG A 72 -25.22 -28.25 -42.97
CA ARG A 72 -26.69 -28.41 -42.97
C ARG A 72 -27.10 -29.84 -42.56
N LYS A 73 -28.31 -29.93 -41.98
CA LYS A 73 -29.36 -31.00 -42.03
C LYS A 73 -29.04 -32.28 -42.85
N SER A 74 -29.45 -33.52 -42.50
CA SER A 74 -30.36 -34.10 -41.46
C SER A 74 -30.29 -35.67 -41.53
N HIS A 75 -31.19 -36.60 -41.15
CA HIS A 75 -32.62 -36.65 -40.72
C HIS A 75 -32.99 -38.03 -40.07
N PHE A 76 -34.25 -38.21 -39.63
CA PHE A 76 -35.02 -39.47 -39.38
C PHE A 76 -34.77 -40.41 -38.17
N SER A 77 -35.63 -40.24 -37.16
CA SER A 77 -36.58 -41.18 -36.51
C SER A 77 -36.48 -42.72 -36.65
N TYR A 78 -36.71 -43.44 -35.53
CA TYR A 78 -37.95 -44.21 -35.25
C TYR A 78 -38.04 -44.66 -33.76
N ALA A 79 -39.20 -45.17 -33.30
CA ALA A 79 -39.45 -45.72 -31.95
C ALA A 79 -40.23 -47.06 -32.06
N PRO A 80 -40.28 -47.94 -31.03
CA PRO A 80 -41.19 -47.75 -29.87
C PRO A 80 -40.71 -48.32 -28.51
N GLN A 81 -41.54 -48.20 -27.46
CA GLN A 81 -41.45 -48.97 -26.20
C GLN A 81 -42.56 -50.05 -26.13
N PRO A 82 -42.43 -51.04 -25.21
CA PRO A 82 -43.62 -51.56 -24.55
C PRO A 82 -43.50 -51.88 -23.03
N SER A 83 -44.67 -51.96 -22.40
CA SER A 83 -45.03 -52.68 -21.16
C SER A 83 -44.76 -52.06 -19.77
N ILE A 84 -45.78 -52.20 -18.91
CA ILE A 84 -45.85 -51.81 -17.49
C ILE A 84 -46.52 -52.99 -16.76
N PRO A 85 -46.03 -53.39 -15.57
CA PRO A 85 -46.94 -53.78 -14.48
C PRO A 85 -46.89 -52.87 -13.24
N ARG A 86 -47.98 -52.92 -12.47
CA ARG A 86 -48.24 -52.29 -11.15
C ARG A 86 -48.29 -53.40 -10.07
N PRO A 87 -48.56 -53.11 -8.77
CA PRO A 87 -48.09 -52.04 -7.88
C PRO A 87 -47.57 -52.61 -6.53
N VAL A 88 -47.30 -51.77 -5.53
CA VAL A 88 -47.86 -51.85 -4.15
C VAL A 88 -47.54 -50.54 -3.41
N SER A 89 -48.35 -50.18 -2.40
CA SER A 89 -48.39 -48.86 -1.76
C SER A 89 -47.68 -48.79 -0.40
N LEU A 90 -47.22 -47.58 -0.03
CA LEU A 90 -47.39 -47.01 1.31
C LEU A 90 -47.35 -45.47 1.22
N GLU A 91 -47.98 -44.78 2.16
CA GLU A 91 -48.43 -43.38 2.02
C GLU A 91 -47.40 -42.34 2.49
N ASN A 92 -47.42 -41.12 1.93
CA ASN A 92 -47.03 -39.90 2.65
C ASN A 92 -47.46 -38.58 1.95
N LYS A 93 -48.35 -37.83 2.61
CA LYS A 93 -48.51 -36.35 2.69
C LYS A 93 -47.95 -35.39 1.60
N GLU A 94 -48.06 -35.67 0.30
CA GLU A 94 -47.76 -34.65 -0.75
C GLU A 94 -48.97 -33.79 -1.19
N GLN A 95 -50.20 -34.14 -0.79
CA GLN A 95 -51.40 -33.73 -1.54
C GLN A 95 -51.87 -32.27 -1.33
N ASP A 96 -51.62 -31.65 -0.16
CA ASP A 96 -52.23 -30.36 0.21
C ASP A 96 -51.61 -29.12 -0.45
N VAL A 97 -50.40 -29.21 -1.02
CA VAL A 97 -49.69 -28.06 -1.61
C VAL A 97 -50.23 -27.70 -3.01
N LEU A 98 -50.91 -28.63 -3.68
CA LEU A 98 -51.33 -28.47 -5.08
C LEU A 98 -52.53 -27.52 -5.29
N ASP A 99 -53.26 -27.15 -4.23
CA ASP A 99 -54.47 -26.32 -4.34
C ASP A 99 -54.53 -25.16 -3.31
N SER A 100 -53.37 -24.63 -2.91
CA SER A 100 -53.33 -23.43 -2.05
C SER A 100 -53.92 -22.21 -2.77
N ALA A 101 -54.67 -21.38 -2.04
CA ALA A 101 -55.26 -20.15 -2.59
C ALA A 101 -54.19 -19.19 -3.12
N GLU A 102 -53.01 -19.19 -2.50
CA GLU A 102 -51.81 -18.46 -2.94
C GLU A 102 -51.34 -18.92 -4.32
N LEU A 103 -51.22 -20.23 -4.56
CA LEU A 103 -50.79 -20.77 -5.84
C LEU A 103 -51.77 -20.43 -6.96
N ARG A 104 -53.08 -20.42 -6.68
CA ARG A 104 -54.10 -19.97 -7.66
C ARG A 104 -53.93 -18.49 -8.00
N LEU A 105 -53.78 -17.62 -6.98
CA LEU A 105 -53.58 -16.18 -7.15
C LEU A 105 -52.25 -15.84 -7.86
N LEU A 106 -51.19 -16.60 -7.57
CA LEU A 106 -49.89 -16.50 -8.23
C LEU A 106 -49.98 -16.92 -9.71
N LYS A 107 -50.66 -18.04 -10.02
CA LYS A 107 -50.85 -18.49 -11.41
C LYS A 107 -51.67 -17.47 -12.22
N ALA A 108 -52.76 -16.92 -11.67
CA ALA A 108 -53.51 -15.84 -12.32
C ALA A 108 -52.64 -14.59 -12.58
N LYS A 109 -51.81 -14.18 -11.61
CA LYS A 109 -50.85 -13.08 -11.80
C LYS A 109 -49.80 -13.37 -12.88
N LEU A 110 -49.31 -14.61 -12.99
CA LEU A 110 -48.36 -14.99 -14.05
C LEU A 110 -49.02 -14.94 -15.44
N GLU A 111 -50.29 -15.32 -15.56
CA GLU A 111 -51.02 -15.25 -16.83
C GLU A 111 -51.29 -13.82 -17.30
N THR A 112 -51.49 -12.84 -16.41
CA THR A 112 -51.56 -11.41 -16.81
C THR A 112 -50.26 -10.88 -17.41
N ILE A 113 -49.13 -11.54 -17.16
CA ILE A 113 -47.80 -11.23 -17.72
C ILE A 113 -47.46 -12.19 -18.88
N GLY A 114 -48.43 -12.98 -19.36
CA GLY A 114 -48.28 -13.92 -20.49
C GLY A 114 -47.49 -15.20 -20.17
N ILE A 115 -47.35 -15.55 -18.88
CA ILE A 115 -46.68 -16.79 -18.44
C ILE A 115 -47.74 -17.83 -18.06
N HIS A 116 -48.04 -18.76 -18.97
CA HIS A 116 -48.97 -19.86 -18.73
C HIS A 116 -48.40 -20.90 -17.77
N ALA A 117 -48.57 -20.66 -16.47
CA ALA A 117 -48.00 -21.46 -15.39
C ALA A 117 -48.86 -22.67 -14.96
N GLY A 118 -49.94 -22.99 -15.68
CA GLY A 118 -50.90 -24.05 -15.32
C GLY A 118 -50.25 -25.39 -14.97
N SER A 119 -49.38 -25.90 -15.85
CA SER A 119 -48.66 -27.18 -15.70
C SER A 119 -47.38 -27.12 -14.86
N CYS A 120 -47.02 -25.95 -14.31
CA CYS A 120 -45.81 -25.78 -13.50
C CYS A 120 -46.05 -26.25 -12.06
N LYS A 121 -45.10 -27.04 -11.54
CA LYS A 121 -45.10 -27.54 -10.14
C LYS A 121 -44.30 -26.61 -9.22
N PRO A 122 -44.79 -26.31 -8.00
CA PRO A 122 -44.00 -25.73 -6.92
C PRO A 122 -42.66 -26.47 -6.71
N GLY A 123 -41.60 -25.72 -6.40
CA GLY A 123 -40.26 -26.26 -6.12
C GLY A 123 -39.45 -26.73 -7.33
N GLN A 124 -39.95 -26.60 -8.56
CA GLN A 124 -39.27 -27.09 -9.77
C GLN A 124 -39.11 -26.00 -10.84
N TYR A 125 -37.99 -26.04 -11.56
CA TYR A 125 -37.74 -25.19 -12.73
C TYR A 125 -38.48 -25.72 -13.96
N SER A 126 -39.37 -24.90 -14.52
CA SER A 126 -40.22 -25.23 -15.67
C SER A 126 -39.78 -24.47 -16.92
N GLY A 127 -39.55 -25.18 -18.02
CA GLY A 127 -39.17 -24.61 -19.32
C GLY A 127 -40.38 -24.20 -20.17
N LEU A 128 -40.52 -22.91 -20.44
CA LEU A 128 -41.67 -22.27 -21.10
C LEU A 128 -41.23 -21.42 -22.31
N LEU A 129 -42.19 -21.09 -23.17
CA LEU A 129 -41.99 -20.04 -24.18
C LEU A 129 -41.98 -18.67 -23.50
N CYS A 130 -40.98 -17.84 -23.81
CA CYS A 130 -40.91 -16.47 -23.30
C CYS A 130 -41.96 -15.60 -24.01
N PRO A 131 -42.92 -14.93 -23.31
CA PRO A 131 -43.92 -14.09 -23.97
C PRO A 131 -43.29 -12.91 -24.73
N MET A 132 -42.22 -12.32 -24.19
CA MET A 132 -41.54 -11.15 -24.77
C MET A 132 -40.81 -11.44 -26.09
N CYS A 133 -40.29 -12.65 -26.31
CA CYS A 133 -39.56 -12.99 -27.54
C CYS A 133 -40.09 -14.20 -28.30
N LYS A 134 -41.12 -14.88 -27.78
CA LYS A 134 -41.81 -16.06 -28.35
C LYS A 134 -40.88 -17.20 -28.78
N GLY A 135 -39.75 -17.37 -28.10
CA GLY A 135 -38.68 -18.29 -28.51
C GLY A 135 -37.93 -17.90 -29.79
N GLY A 136 -38.30 -16.79 -30.43
CA GLY A 136 -37.75 -16.32 -31.70
C GLY A 136 -37.98 -17.28 -32.87
N ASN A 137 -37.13 -17.19 -33.89
CA ASN A 137 -37.21 -17.99 -35.11
C ASN A 137 -37.08 -19.51 -34.87
N SER A 138 -36.55 -19.93 -33.72
CA SER A 138 -36.45 -21.32 -33.27
C SER A 138 -37.66 -21.79 -32.44
N MET A 139 -38.58 -20.88 -32.04
CA MET A 139 -39.71 -21.17 -31.15
C MET A 139 -39.29 -21.92 -29.87
N GLU A 140 -38.09 -21.61 -29.36
CA GLU A 140 -37.46 -22.36 -28.27
C GLU A 140 -38.04 -22.01 -26.88
N LYS A 141 -38.13 -23.00 -26.00
CA LYS A 141 -38.54 -22.86 -24.58
C LYS A 141 -37.44 -22.16 -23.75
N SER A 142 -37.23 -20.89 -24.06
CA SER A 142 -36.14 -20.03 -23.58
C SER A 142 -36.40 -19.41 -22.22
N LEU A 143 -37.63 -19.44 -21.70
CA LEU A 143 -38.00 -18.96 -20.38
C LEU A 143 -37.88 -20.09 -19.37
N SER A 144 -37.04 -19.91 -18.36
CA SER A 144 -37.13 -20.72 -17.13
C SER A 144 -38.02 -19.99 -16.13
N LEU A 145 -39.02 -20.69 -15.58
CA LEU A 145 -39.87 -20.25 -14.48
C LEU A 145 -39.62 -21.15 -13.28
N PHE A 146 -39.41 -20.56 -12.11
CA PHE A 146 -39.40 -21.26 -10.83
C PHE A 146 -40.55 -20.74 -9.96
N ILE A 147 -41.31 -21.65 -9.36
CA ILE A 147 -42.32 -21.34 -8.33
C ILE A 147 -41.77 -21.87 -7.00
N THR A 148 -41.86 -21.09 -5.92
CA THR A 148 -41.45 -21.53 -4.57
C THR A 148 -42.21 -22.79 -4.15
N GLN A 149 -41.63 -23.61 -3.27
CA GLN A 149 -42.31 -24.82 -2.75
C GLN A 149 -43.65 -24.49 -2.06
N THR A 150 -43.74 -23.33 -1.41
CA THR A 150 -44.92 -22.73 -0.79
C THR A 150 -46.00 -22.26 -1.79
N GLY A 151 -45.64 -21.99 -3.05
CA GLY A 151 -46.57 -21.46 -4.05
C GLY A 151 -46.92 -19.96 -3.89
N ASP A 152 -46.26 -19.26 -2.97
CA ASP A 152 -46.46 -17.83 -2.68
C ASP A 152 -45.73 -16.90 -3.67
N ALA A 153 -44.66 -17.37 -4.32
CA ALA A 153 -43.79 -16.55 -5.15
C ALA A 153 -43.28 -17.29 -6.40
N ALA A 154 -43.03 -16.53 -7.46
CA ALA A 154 -42.43 -17.01 -8.69
C ALA A 154 -41.30 -16.09 -9.17
N LEU A 155 -40.29 -16.68 -9.81
CA LEU A 155 -39.17 -15.99 -10.47
C LEU A 155 -39.00 -16.55 -11.88
N TRP A 156 -38.66 -15.70 -12.85
CA TRP A 156 -38.39 -16.14 -14.22
C TRP A 156 -37.17 -15.46 -14.83
N THR A 157 -36.53 -16.13 -15.78
CA THR A 157 -35.43 -15.58 -16.60
C THR A 157 -35.43 -16.24 -17.98
N CYS A 158 -35.35 -15.39 -19.01
CA CYS A 158 -35.21 -15.80 -20.41
C CYS A 158 -33.72 -15.89 -20.77
N PHE A 159 -33.21 -17.11 -20.97
CA PHE A 159 -31.81 -17.37 -21.28
C PHE A 159 -31.41 -17.04 -22.72
N ARG A 160 -32.36 -16.64 -23.57
CA ARG A 160 -32.08 -16.19 -24.93
C ARG A 160 -31.37 -14.85 -24.91
N GLY A 161 -30.09 -14.81 -25.31
CA GLY A 161 -29.20 -13.65 -25.16
C GLY A 161 -29.63 -12.35 -25.87
N LYS A 162 -30.58 -12.40 -26.82
CA LYS A 162 -31.22 -11.21 -27.43
C LYS A 162 -32.51 -10.75 -26.71
N CYS A 163 -32.83 -11.34 -25.56
CA CYS A 163 -34.04 -11.03 -24.79
C CYS A 163 -33.72 -10.71 -23.33
N GLY A 164 -33.07 -11.62 -22.60
CA GLY A 164 -32.65 -11.42 -21.20
C GLY A 164 -33.79 -11.09 -20.21
N TRP A 165 -35.06 -11.20 -20.61
CA TRP A 165 -36.21 -10.80 -19.82
C TRP A 165 -36.33 -11.63 -18.54
N LYS A 166 -36.40 -10.96 -17.40
CA LYS A 166 -36.40 -11.56 -16.08
C LYS A 166 -37.33 -10.78 -15.15
N GLY A 167 -37.86 -11.45 -14.13
CA GLY A 167 -38.76 -10.84 -13.17
C GLY A 167 -39.15 -11.79 -12.04
N SER A 168 -39.96 -11.29 -11.13
CA SER A 168 -40.51 -12.05 -10.01
C SER A 168 -41.86 -11.46 -9.59
N THR A 169 -42.75 -12.29 -9.05
CA THR A 169 -44.05 -11.85 -8.51
C THR A 169 -44.45 -12.69 -7.29
N ARG A 170 -45.40 -12.19 -6.49
CA ARG A 170 -45.94 -12.86 -5.30
C ARG A 170 -47.48 -12.89 -5.32
N ALA A 171 -48.05 -13.92 -4.71
CA ALA A 171 -49.48 -14.10 -4.49
C ALA A 171 -50.07 -12.91 -3.72
N PHE A 172 -49.55 -12.64 -2.53
CA PHE A 172 -49.80 -11.40 -1.79
C PHE A 172 -48.63 -10.43 -1.96
N ALA A 173 -48.92 -9.14 -2.07
CA ALA A 173 -47.96 -8.09 -2.37
C ALA A 173 -48.05 -6.97 -1.34
N ASP A 174 -47.38 -7.15 -0.21
CA ASP A 174 -47.15 -6.06 0.74
C ASP A 174 -46.35 -4.95 0.05
N VAL A 175 -46.81 -3.71 0.24
CA VAL A 175 -46.20 -2.53 -0.34
C VAL A 175 -44.86 -2.25 0.36
N ASN A 176 -43.83 -1.94 -0.42
CA ASN A 176 -42.43 -1.67 -0.01
C ASN A 176 -41.52 -2.90 0.24
N SER A 177 -41.22 -3.65 -0.82
CA SER A 177 -40.08 -4.58 -0.88
C SER A 177 -39.05 -4.10 -1.92
N THR A 178 -38.13 -3.21 -1.53
CA THR A 178 -37.02 -2.77 -2.39
C THR A 178 -35.96 -3.85 -2.59
N TYR A 179 -35.32 -3.84 -3.76
CA TYR A 179 -34.44 -4.90 -4.30
C TYR A 179 -33.31 -5.37 -3.35
N GLY A 180 -32.88 -4.53 -2.39
CA GLY A 180 -31.73 -4.79 -1.52
C GLY A 180 -31.91 -5.88 -0.47
N ASN A 181 -33.14 -6.19 -0.03
CA ASN A 181 -33.35 -7.18 1.05
C ASN A 181 -33.51 -8.63 0.56
N MET A 182 -33.67 -8.86 -0.76
CA MET A 182 -33.89 -10.21 -1.31
C MET A 182 -32.62 -11.07 -1.43
N SER A 183 -31.43 -10.47 -1.34
CA SER A 183 -30.14 -11.20 -1.32
C SER A 183 -29.95 -12.03 -0.04
N LYS A 184 -30.59 -11.65 1.08
CA LYS A 184 -30.47 -12.32 2.38
C LYS A 184 -31.33 -13.60 2.52
N ILE A 185 -32.30 -13.81 1.63
CA ILE A 185 -33.24 -14.95 1.70
C ILE A 185 -32.80 -16.11 0.80
N LEU A 186 -31.85 -15.89 -0.12
CA LEU A 186 -31.39 -16.88 -1.11
C LEU A 186 -29.97 -17.41 -0.86
N LYS A 187 -29.66 -17.73 0.39
CA LYS A 187 -28.68 -18.79 0.73
C LYS A 187 -29.35 -19.84 1.61
N VAL A 188 -30.16 -20.70 0.98
CA VAL A 188 -30.40 -22.05 1.50
C VAL A 188 -29.03 -22.65 1.81
N LYS A 189 -28.83 -23.20 3.02
CA LYS A 189 -27.58 -23.93 3.32
C LYS A 189 -27.41 -25.02 2.28
N GLN A 190 -26.39 -24.90 1.44
CA GLN A 190 -26.00 -25.95 0.51
C GLN A 190 -25.74 -27.20 1.37
N GLN A 191 -26.57 -28.23 1.21
CA GLN A 191 -26.40 -29.48 1.95
C GLN A 191 -25.12 -30.13 1.44
N TYR A 192 -24.04 -29.96 2.20
CA TYR A 192 -22.78 -30.62 1.94
C TYR A 192 -23.00 -32.13 1.94
N ARG A 193 -22.38 -32.82 0.98
CA ARG A 193 -22.48 -34.27 0.85
C ARG A 193 -21.82 -34.92 2.07
N GLU A 194 -22.61 -35.66 2.85
CA GLU A 194 -22.06 -36.54 3.88
C GLU A 194 -21.16 -37.60 3.22
N ILE A 195 -19.96 -37.75 3.76
CA ILE A 195 -18.95 -38.70 3.27
C ILE A 195 -18.38 -39.53 4.42
N SER A 196 -17.91 -40.72 4.06
CA SER A 196 -17.23 -41.66 4.93
C SER A 196 -16.13 -42.37 4.13
N GLU A 197 -15.10 -42.88 4.81
CA GLU A 197 -14.03 -43.69 4.21
C GLU A 197 -14.59 -44.79 3.29
N LYS A 198 -15.63 -45.50 3.76
CA LYS A 198 -16.33 -46.56 3.00
C LYS A 198 -17.00 -46.04 1.74
N SER A 199 -17.70 -44.89 1.81
CA SER A 199 -18.37 -44.28 0.65
C SER A 199 -17.40 -43.71 -0.40
N LEU A 200 -16.15 -43.47 -0.01
CA LEU A 200 -15.08 -42.99 -0.89
C LEU A 200 -14.17 -44.13 -1.36
N GLY A 201 -14.23 -45.33 -0.77
CA GLY A 201 -13.32 -46.42 -1.06
C GLY A 201 -11.88 -46.10 -0.63
N LEU A 202 -11.72 -45.51 0.56
CA LEU A 202 -10.39 -45.25 1.12
C LEU A 202 -9.82 -46.52 1.77
N GLU A 203 -8.52 -46.72 1.58
CA GLU A 203 -7.77 -47.91 2.02
C GLU A 203 -6.55 -47.47 2.86
N PRO A 204 -6.02 -48.33 3.75
CA PRO A 204 -4.72 -48.10 4.38
C PRO A 204 -3.59 -47.98 3.36
N LEU A 205 -2.57 -47.18 3.66
CA LEU A 205 -1.41 -46.96 2.77
C LEU A 205 -0.64 -48.27 2.50
N CYS A 206 -0.40 -48.56 1.22
CA CYS A 206 0.47 -49.66 0.81
C CYS A 206 1.96 -49.38 1.08
N ALA A 207 2.78 -50.44 1.05
CA ALA A 207 4.23 -50.34 1.31
C ALA A 207 4.97 -49.37 0.37
N GLU A 208 4.51 -49.21 -0.87
CA GLU A 208 5.09 -48.24 -1.82
C GLU A 208 4.86 -46.79 -1.37
N LEU A 209 3.64 -46.45 -0.94
CA LEU A 209 3.35 -45.12 -0.42
C LEU A 209 4.03 -44.85 0.92
N LEU A 210 4.12 -45.85 1.81
CA LEU A 210 4.91 -45.74 3.04
C LEU A 210 6.39 -45.45 2.73
N THR A 211 6.95 -46.07 1.67
CA THR A 211 8.31 -45.78 1.19
C THR A 211 8.42 -44.34 0.67
N TYR A 212 7.47 -43.89 -0.15
CA TYR A 212 7.40 -42.50 -0.66
C TYR A 212 7.36 -41.45 0.46
N PHE A 213 6.70 -41.72 1.58
CA PHE A 213 6.72 -40.80 2.73
C PHE A 213 8.01 -40.89 3.55
N ASN A 214 8.57 -42.09 3.71
CA ASN A 214 9.85 -42.29 4.40
C ASN A 214 11.03 -41.60 3.68
N GLU A 215 11.04 -41.60 2.34
CA GLU A 215 11.96 -40.79 1.51
C GLU A 215 11.91 -39.28 1.84
N ARG A 216 10.80 -38.81 2.43
CA ARG A 216 10.51 -37.41 2.74
C ARG A 216 10.60 -37.12 4.23
N MET A 217 11.24 -38.03 4.97
CA MET A 217 11.40 -38.00 6.43
C MET A 217 10.07 -37.99 7.21
N ILE A 218 8.98 -38.48 6.61
CA ILE A 218 7.66 -38.55 7.25
C ILE A 218 7.39 -40.00 7.68
N SER A 219 7.13 -40.19 8.97
CA SER A 219 6.98 -41.49 9.61
C SER A 219 5.58 -42.10 9.46
N GLY A 220 5.52 -43.43 9.56
CA GLY A 220 4.26 -44.18 9.62
C GLY A 220 3.41 -43.92 10.87
N GLU A 221 3.92 -43.22 11.89
CA GLU A 221 3.12 -42.74 13.02
C GLU A 221 2.40 -41.44 12.66
N THR A 222 3.14 -40.45 12.15
CA THR A 222 2.60 -39.17 11.69
C THR A 222 1.49 -39.38 10.65
N LEU A 223 1.73 -40.23 9.64
CA LEU A 223 0.71 -40.56 8.62
C LEU A 223 -0.58 -41.13 9.24
N ARG A 224 -0.46 -41.98 10.27
CA ARG A 224 -1.59 -42.59 10.97
C ARG A 224 -2.35 -41.58 11.83
N ARG A 225 -1.64 -40.69 12.55
CA ARG A 225 -2.27 -39.64 13.36
C ARG A 225 -2.97 -38.58 12.50
N ASN A 226 -2.48 -38.38 11.28
CA ASN A 226 -3.01 -37.45 10.29
C ASN A 226 -4.03 -38.08 9.32
N SER A 227 -4.46 -39.33 9.58
CA SER A 227 -5.42 -40.09 8.77
C SER A 227 -5.10 -40.08 7.26
N VAL A 228 -3.81 -40.16 6.89
CA VAL A 228 -3.39 -40.26 5.49
C VAL A 228 -3.70 -41.66 4.98
N MET A 229 -4.52 -41.73 3.94
CA MET A 229 -5.01 -42.98 3.34
C MET A 229 -4.58 -43.06 1.88
N GLN A 230 -4.92 -44.16 1.21
CA GLN A 230 -4.88 -44.25 -0.26
C GLN A 230 -6.29 -44.42 -0.83
N ARG A 231 -6.40 -44.27 -2.16
CA ARG A 231 -7.57 -44.71 -2.94
C ARG A 231 -7.09 -45.35 -4.24
N SER A 232 -7.73 -46.43 -4.64
CA SER A 232 -7.42 -47.17 -5.88
C SER A 232 -8.38 -46.77 -7.02
N TYR A 233 -7.83 -46.36 -8.16
CA TYR A 233 -8.56 -45.97 -9.37
C TYR A 233 -8.11 -46.85 -10.56
N GLY A 234 -8.67 -48.05 -10.63
CA GLY A 234 -8.11 -49.10 -11.50
C GLY A 234 -6.67 -49.42 -11.08
N ASP A 235 -5.75 -49.44 -12.03
CA ASP A 235 -4.33 -49.74 -11.78
C ASP A 235 -3.55 -48.58 -11.11
N GLN A 236 -4.20 -47.45 -10.80
CA GLN A 236 -3.57 -46.27 -10.21
C GLN A 236 -3.93 -46.08 -8.73
N ILE A 237 -2.92 -46.17 -7.86
CA ILE A 237 -3.03 -45.83 -6.43
C ILE A 237 -2.72 -44.33 -6.25
N VAL A 238 -3.59 -43.61 -5.53
CA VAL A 238 -3.44 -42.18 -5.22
C VAL A 238 -3.41 -41.95 -3.71
N ILE A 239 -2.70 -40.93 -3.26
CA ILE A 239 -2.68 -40.49 -1.85
C ILE A 239 -3.98 -39.74 -1.56
N ALA A 240 -4.59 -40.00 -0.39
CA ALA A 240 -5.80 -39.35 0.09
C ALA A 240 -5.55 -38.65 1.44
N PHE A 241 -5.60 -37.32 1.43
CA PHE A 241 -5.57 -36.48 2.63
C PHE A 241 -7.00 -36.23 3.10
N THR A 242 -7.34 -36.72 4.30
CA THR A 242 -8.70 -36.72 4.84
C THR A 242 -8.91 -35.54 5.78
N TYR A 243 -9.96 -34.74 5.55
CA TYR A 243 -10.22 -33.50 6.28
C TYR A 243 -11.31 -33.76 7.31
N TRP A 244 -10.94 -33.71 8.60
CA TRP A 244 -11.83 -34.03 9.73
C TRP A 244 -12.25 -32.78 10.51
N ARG A 245 -13.44 -32.85 11.10
CA ARG A 245 -13.92 -31.94 12.14
C ARG A 245 -14.71 -32.74 13.17
N ASP A 246 -14.39 -32.57 14.46
CA ASP A 246 -15.07 -33.22 15.58
C ASP A 246 -15.12 -34.77 15.44
N GLY A 247 -14.11 -35.37 14.78
CA GLY A 247 -14.07 -36.80 14.47
C GLY A 247 -14.99 -37.26 13.32
N GLY A 248 -15.66 -36.34 12.61
CA GLY A 248 -16.38 -36.62 11.37
C GLY A 248 -15.56 -36.26 10.13
N LEU A 249 -15.67 -37.06 9.06
CA LEU A 249 -15.01 -36.79 7.77
C LEU A 249 -15.82 -35.75 6.98
N VAL A 250 -15.19 -34.62 6.67
CA VAL A 250 -15.85 -33.44 6.06
C VAL A 250 -15.46 -33.25 4.59
N SER A 251 -14.20 -33.51 4.23
CA SER A 251 -13.72 -33.47 2.85
C SER A 251 -12.57 -34.46 2.64
N CYS A 252 -12.20 -34.71 1.38
CA CYS A 252 -11.02 -35.49 1.03
C CYS A 252 -10.34 -34.90 -0.20
N LYS A 253 -9.02 -34.71 -0.13
CA LYS A 253 -8.18 -34.15 -1.21
C LYS A 253 -7.14 -35.19 -1.60
N TYR A 254 -7.02 -35.42 -2.90
CA TYR A 254 -6.19 -36.48 -3.47
C TYR A 254 -4.97 -35.92 -4.17
N ARG A 255 -3.91 -36.74 -4.23
CA ARG A 255 -2.68 -36.44 -4.95
C ARG A 255 -2.13 -37.70 -5.63
N ASP A 256 -1.79 -37.59 -6.91
CA ASP A 256 -1.04 -38.64 -7.61
C ASP A 256 0.48 -38.47 -7.48
N LYS A 257 1.24 -39.48 -7.91
CA LYS A 257 2.71 -39.45 -7.92
C LYS A 257 3.28 -38.34 -8.83
N ALA A 258 2.52 -37.88 -9.82
CA ALA A 258 2.87 -36.79 -10.73
C ALA A 258 2.58 -35.38 -10.17
N LYS A 259 2.18 -35.27 -8.89
CA LYS A 259 1.80 -34.03 -8.19
C LYS A 259 0.55 -33.33 -8.75
N LYS A 260 -0.36 -34.06 -9.40
CA LYS A 260 -1.69 -33.57 -9.73
C LYS A 260 -2.61 -33.71 -8.52
N PHE A 261 -3.44 -32.70 -8.26
CA PHE A 261 -4.35 -32.64 -7.12
C PHE A 261 -5.82 -32.50 -7.56
N TRP A 262 -6.74 -33.05 -6.77
CA TRP A 262 -8.19 -32.82 -6.86
C TRP A 262 -8.86 -33.04 -5.49
N GLN A 263 -10.12 -32.63 -5.33
CA GLN A 263 -10.85 -32.71 -4.06
C GLN A 263 -12.29 -33.19 -4.32
N GLU A 264 -12.91 -33.88 -3.35
CA GLU A 264 -14.32 -34.30 -3.45
C GLU A 264 -15.25 -33.08 -3.62
N SER A 265 -16.14 -33.13 -4.63
CA SER A 265 -17.10 -32.05 -4.88
C SER A 265 -18.16 -31.98 -3.79
N ASP A 266 -18.76 -30.80 -3.64
CA ASP A 266 -19.93 -30.56 -2.77
C ASP A 266 -19.66 -30.86 -1.28
N THR A 267 -18.38 -30.82 -0.87
CA THR A 267 -17.91 -30.92 0.51
C THR A 267 -17.63 -29.54 1.11
N GLU A 268 -17.59 -29.44 2.45
CA GLU A 268 -17.26 -28.17 3.11
C GLU A 268 -15.74 -27.93 3.08
N LYS A 269 -15.33 -26.73 2.67
CA LYS A 269 -13.92 -26.31 2.74
C LYS A 269 -13.54 -25.98 4.19
N ILE A 270 -12.63 -26.77 4.73
CA ILE A 270 -12.02 -26.59 6.07
C ILE A 270 -10.49 -26.74 5.97
N PHE A 271 -9.78 -26.51 7.08
CA PHE A 271 -8.34 -26.80 7.17
C PHE A 271 -8.05 -28.30 7.28
N TYR A 272 -6.92 -28.74 6.75
CA TYR A 272 -6.40 -30.09 7.05
C TYR A 272 -5.80 -30.10 8.46
N GLY A 273 -6.22 -31.06 9.29
CA GLY A 273 -5.85 -31.11 10.72
C GLY A 273 -6.62 -30.14 11.62
N LEU A 274 -7.83 -29.69 11.23
CA LEU A 274 -8.60 -28.70 12.00
C LEU A 274 -8.77 -29.05 13.50
N ASP A 275 -8.98 -30.32 13.81
CA ASP A 275 -9.16 -30.80 15.19
C ASP A 275 -7.90 -30.63 16.06
N ASP A 276 -6.69 -30.54 15.48
CA ASP A 276 -5.43 -30.36 16.22
C ASP A 276 -5.30 -28.96 16.86
N ILE A 277 -5.92 -27.95 16.25
CA ILE A 277 -5.87 -26.57 16.75
C ILE A 277 -7.07 -26.22 17.66
N LYS A 278 -7.86 -27.20 18.06
CA LYS A 278 -9.11 -27.02 18.81
C LYS A 278 -8.86 -26.50 20.23
N GLY A 279 -8.85 -25.18 20.37
CA GLY A 279 -8.60 -24.48 21.64
C GLY A 279 -7.15 -24.06 21.87
N ALA A 280 -6.27 -24.22 20.86
CA ALA A 280 -4.89 -23.76 20.93
C ALA A 280 -4.80 -22.22 20.92
N SER A 281 -3.87 -21.68 21.70
CA SER A 281 -3.54 -20.24 21.77
C SER A 281 -2.40 -19.83 20.82
N ASP A 282 -1.61 -20.80 20.37
CA ASP A 282 -0.55 -20.67 19.36
C ASP A 282 -0.81 -21.72 18.27
N ILE A 283 -0.86 -21.31 17.01
CA ILE A 283 -1.14 -22.19 15.85
C ILE A 283 -0.20 -21.89 14.69
N ILE A 284 0.12 -22.92 13.91
CA ILE A 284 0.91 -22.80 12.68
C ILE A 284 0.01 -23.05 11.47
N ILE A 285 0.12 -22.21 10.44
CA ILE A 285 -0.58 -22.37 9.16
C ILE A 285 0.44 -22.51 8.03
N VAL A 286 0.45 -23.67 7.37
CA VAL A 286 1.28 -23.99 6.21
C VAL A 286 0.46 -24.01 4.91
N GLU A 287 1.13 -24.07 3.76
CA GLU A 287 0.44 -24.20 2.48
C GLU A 287 0.01 -25.64 2.15
N GLY A 288 0.94 -26.60 2.10
CA GLY A 288 0.66 -27.98 1.69
C GLY A 288 0.34 -28.95 2.83
N GLU A 289 -0.37 -30.04 2.52
CA GLU A 289 -0.57 -31.14 3.46
C GLU A 289 0.75 -31.81 3.85
N MET A 290 1.70 -31.88 2.91
CA MET A 290 3.05 -32.40 3.14
C MET A 290 3.80 -31.60 4.21
N ASP A 291 3.61 -30.28 4.23
CA ASP A 291 4.21 -29.38 5.19
C ASP A 291 3.61 -29.57 6.58
N LYS A 292 2.31 -29.88 6.67
CA LYS A 292 1.64 -30.16 7.93
C LYS A 292 2.14 -31.46 8.56
N LEU A 293 2.44 -32.47 7.73
CA LEU A 293 3.14 -33.69 8.16
C LEU A 293 4.59 -33.37 8.59
N ALA A 294 5.31 -32.52 7.85
CA ALA A 294 6.68 -32.15 8.19
C ALA A 294 6.79 -31.35 9.50
N MET A 295 5.82 -30.48 9.79
CA MET A 295 5.71 -29.78 11.07
C MET A 295 5.52 -30.73 12.25
N GLU A 296 4.76 -31.83 12.05
CA GLU A 296 4.56 -32.83 13.10
C GLU A 296 5.82 -33.63 13.40
N GLU A 297 6.64 -33.95 12.39
CA GLU A 297 7.99 -34.54 12.58
C GLU A 297 8.94 -33.57 13.30
N ALA A 298 8.78 -32.25 13.11
CA ALA A 298 9.44 -31.23 13.93
C ALA A 298 8.83 -31.08 15.35
N GLY A 299 7.74 -31.79 15.66
CA GLY A 299 7.07 -31.82 16.97
C GLY A 299 5.85 -30.90 17.11
N PHE A 300 5.51 -30.11 16.07
CA PHE A 300 4.38 -29.19 16.10
C PHE A 300 3.08 -29.87 15.68
N ARG A 301 2.32 -30.35 16.67
CA ARG A 301 0.96 -30.89 16.42
C ARG A 301 -0.07 -29.80 16.15
N ASN A 302 0.13 -28.59 16.66
CA ASN A 302 -0.74 -27.41 16.51
C ASN A 302 -0.65 -26.75 15.12
N CYS A 303 -0.52 -27.54 14.05
CA CYS A 303 -0.34 -27.09 12.68
C CYS A 303 -1.55 -27.46 11.79
N VAL A 304 -1.89 -26.61 10.83
CA VAL A 304 -2.91 -26.85 9.81
C VAL A 304 -2.44 -26.44 8.41
N SER A 305 -2.89 -27.12 7.35
CA SER A 305 -2.69 -26.67 5.96
C SER A 305 -3.98 -26.13 5.34
N VAL A 306 -3.84 -25.15 4.43
CA VAL A 306 -4.98 -24.60 3.68
C VAL A 306 -5.51 -25.62 2.66
N PRO A 307 -6.84 -25.66 2.38
CA PRO A 307 -7.39 -26.55 1.36
C PRO A 307 -7.03 -26.10 -0.06
N ASP A 308 -7.11 -24.79 -0.32
CA ASP A 308 -6.79 -24.15 -1.60
C ASP A 308 -5.42 -23.49 -1.54
N GLY A 309 -4.54 -23.83 -2.49
CA GLY A 309 -3.20 -23.23 -2.61
C GLY A 309 -3.20 -21.73 -2.95
N ALA A 310 -2.02 -21.15 -2.97
CA ALA A 310 -1.76 -19.71 -3.05
C ALA A 310 -2.49 -18.97 -4.18
N PRO A 311 -2.79 -17.67 -4.00
CA PRO A 311 -3.15 -16.80 -5.12
C PRO A 311 -1.88 -16.42 -5.92
N PRO A 312 -1.99 -16.17 -7.24
CA PRO A 312 -0.84 -15.72 -8.03
C PRO A 312 -0.41 -14.28 -7.70
N LYS A 313 -1.25 -13.52 -6.99
CA LYS A 313 -0.92 -12.21 -6.40
C LYS A 313 -1.88 -11.83 -5.27
N ILE A 314 -1.47 -10.85 -4.47
CA ILE A 314 -2.29 -10.18 -3.44
C ILE A 314 -3.48 -9.44 -4.11
N SER A 315 -4.60 -9.31 -3.40
CA SER A 315 -5.75 -8.54 -3.88
C SER A 315 -5.53 -7.03 -3.68
N ASP A 316 -5.53 -6.25 -4.76
CA ASP A 316 -5.44 -4.78 -4.70
C ASP A 316 -6.71 -4.11 -4.11
N LYS A 317 -7.77 -4.90 -3.87
CA LYS A 317 -9.07 -4.44 -3.34
C LYS A 317 -9.09 -4.50 -1.81
N GLU A 318 -10.07 -3.81 -1.23
CA GLU A 318 -10.49 -4.05 0.15
C GLU A 318 -10.96 -5.51 0.36
N LEU A 319 -11.03 -5.94 1.62
CA LEU A 319 -11.46 -7.30 1.93
C LEU A 319 -12.96 -7.47 1.61
N PRO A 320 -13.36 -8.50 0.84
CA PRO A 320 -14.77 -8.78 0.58
C PRO A 320 -15.50 -9.20 1.85
N ALA A 321 -16.84 -9.09 1.83
CA ALA A 321 -17.67 -9.62 2.92
C ALA A 321 -17.49 -11.14 3.07
N LYS A 322 -17.72 -11.68 4.27
CA LYS A 322 -17.63 -13.14 4.56
C LYS A 322 -18.44 -13.98 3.56
N GLU A 323 -19.56 -13.45 3.09
CA GLU A 323 -20.50 -14.11 2.18
C GLU A 323 -20.02 -14.12 0.72
N GLU A 324 -19.01 -13.31 0.37
CA GLU A 324 -18.46 -13.10 -0.97
C GLU A 324 -17.02 -13.63 -1.11
N ASP A 325 -16.31 -13.83 0.01
CA ASP A 325 -14.90 -14.25 0.09
C ASP A 325 -14.69 -15.75 -0.19
N THR A 326 -15.24 -16.23 -1.30
CA THR A 326 -15.37 -17.67 -1.63
C THR A 326 -14.04 -18.44 -1.71
N LYS A 327 -12.93 -17.80 -2.11
CA LYS A 327 -11.59 -18.44 -2.10
C LYS A 327 -11.12 -18.73 -0.67
N TYR A 328 -11.45 -17.88 0.31
CA TYR A 328 -10.98 -18.01 1.69
C TYR A 328 -12.10 -18.46 2.65
N GLN A 329 -13.17 -19.05 2.11
CA GLN A 329 -14.33 -19.50 2.90
C GLN A 329 -13.95 -20.45 4.04
N TYR A 330 -12.87 -21.22 3.90
CA TYR A 330 -12.34 -22.08 4.96
C TYR A 330 -11.97 -21.32 6.24
N LEU A 331 -11.48 -20.07 6.15
CA LEU A 331 -11.24 -19.21 7.33
C LEU A 331 -12.55 -18.88 8.06
N TRP A 332 -13.60 -18.60 7.29
CA TRP A 332 -14.91 -18.21 7.81
C TRP A 332 -15.74 -19.38 8.34
N ASN A 333 -15.48 -20.59 7.82
CA ASN A 333 -15.99 -21.87 8.29
C ASN A 333 -15.27 -22.34 9.57
N CYS A 334 -13.98 -22.02 9.72
CA CYS A 334 -13.14 -22.43 10.85
C CYS A 334 -12.94 -21.34 11.91
N LYS A 335 -13.71 -20.24 11.85
CA LYS A 335 -13.49 -19.01 12.64
C LYS A 335 -13.40 -19.27 14.15
N GLU A 336 -14.17 -20.19 14.69
CA GLU A 336 -14.22 -20.48 16.13
C GLU A 336 -12.93 -21.11 16.69
N TYR A 337 -12.17 -21.77 15.82
CA TYR A 337 -10.85 -22.33 16.12
C TYR A 337 -9.81 -21.20 16.08
N LEU A 338 -9.80 -20.45 14.96
CA LEU A 338 -8.87 -19.34 14.70
C LEU A 338 -9.00 -18.16 15.68
N HIS A 339 -10.19 -17.90 16.21
CA HIS A 339 -10.43 -16.77 17.13
C HIS A 339 -9.77 -16.98 18.50
N LYS A 340 -9.48 -18.22 18.89
CA LYS A 340 -8.80 -18.54 20.17
C LYS A 340 -7.28 -18.39 20.09
N ALA A 341 -6.71 -18.40 18.89
CA ALA A 341 -5.30 -18.16 18.68
C ALA A 341 -4.93 -16.70 18.97
N SER A 342 -4.05 -16.51 19.96
CA SER A 342 -3.34 -15.26 20.23
C SER A 342 -2.08 -15.11 19.36
N ARG A 343 -1.47 -16.24 18.97
CA ARG A 343 -0.30 -16.31 18.08
C ARG A 343 -0.62 -17.21 16.88
N ILE A 344 -0.35 -16.71 15.69
CA ILE A 344 -0.57 -17.40 14.42
C ILE A 344 0.71 -17.31 13.61
N ILE A 345 1.44 -18.43 13.49
CA ILE A 345 2.67 -18.50 12.69
C ILE A 345 2.29 -18.86 11.25
N LEU A 346 2.57 -17.96 10.31
CA LEU A 346 2.37 -18.18 8.88
C LEU A 346 3.66 -18.76 8.27
N ALA A 347 3.58 -20.04 7.92
CA ALA A 347 4.63 -20.89 7.40
C ALA A 347 4.29 -21.38 5.97
N THR A 348 3.87 -20.43 5.13
CA THR A 348 3.59 -20.65 3.70
C THR A 348 4.87 -20.79 2.88
N ASP A 349 4.73 -21.18 1.61
CA ASP A 349 5.85 -21.27 0.67
C ASP A 349 6.64 -19.95 0.60
N GLY A 350 7.97 -20.06 0.46
CA GLY A 350 8.90 -18.93 0.33
C GLY A 350 8.86 -18.22 -1.03
N ASP A 351 8.09 -18.73 -1.99
CA ASP A 351 7.96 -18.17 -3.33
C ASP A 351 6.91 -17.04 -3.42
N PRO A 352 6.82 -16.28 -4.54
CA PRO A 352 5.90 -15.14 -4.62
C PRO A 352 4.41 -15.49 -4.42
N PRO A 353 3.89 -16.63 -4.91
CA PRO A 353 2.57 -17.14 -4.51
C PRO A 353 2.42 -17.36 -3.00
N GLY A 354 3.32 -18.09 -2.34
CA GLY A 354 3.23 -18.34 -0.90
C GLY A 354 3.30 -17.06 -0.07
N GLN A 355 4.16 -16.11 -0.47
CA GLN A 355 4.19 -14.77 0.13
C GLN A 355 2.88 -13.99 -0.06
N ALA A 356 2.19 -14.16 -1.19
CA ALA A 356 0.87 -13.58 -1.42
C ALA A 356 -0.23 -14.28 -0.59
N LEU A 357 -0.12 -15.59 -0.36
CA LEU A 357 -1.00 -16.33 0.56
C LEU A 357 -0.82 -15.82 2.00
N ALA A 358 0.42 -15.66 2.49
CA ALA A 358 0.69 -15.13 3.83
C ALA A 358 0.06 -13.75 4.06
N GLU A 359 0.12 -12.85 3.07
CA GLU A 359 -0.49 -11.52 3.15
C GLU A 359 -2.03 -11.58 3.14
N GLU A 360 -2.63 -12.39 2.27
CA GLU A 360 -4.09 -12.56 2.23
C GLU A 360 -4.65 -13.26 3.48
N LEU A 361 -3.88 -14.17 4.10
CA LEU A 361 -4.17 -14.75 5.41
C LEU A 361 -4.04 -13.69 6.51
N ALA A 362 -2.89 -13.00 6.63
CA ALA A 362 -2.63 -12.03 7.68
C ALA A 362 -3.62 -10.84 7.66
N ARG A 363 -4.06 -10.40 6.47
CA ARG A 363 -5.12 -9.38 6.33
C ARG A 363 -6.46 -9.81 6.92
N ARG A 364 -6.80 -11.10 6.89
CA ARG A 364 -8.09 -11.64 7.39
C ARG A 364 -8.03 -12.12 8.84
N LEU A 365 -6.88 -12.62 9.25
CA LEU A 365 -6.63 -13.14 10.61
C LEU A 365 -6.28 -12.01 11.60
N GLY A 366 -5.75 -10.89 11.10
CA GLY A 366 -5.27 -9.77 11.92
C GLY A 366 -3.75 -9.82 12.05
N LYS A 367 -3.06 -8.85 11.44
CA LYS A 367 -1.59 -8.83 11.39
C LYS A 367 -0.96 -8.72 12.78
N GLU A 368 -1.67 -8.12 13.72
CA GLU A 368 -1.27 -7.98 15.13
C GLU A 368 -1.18 -9.30 15.91
N ARG A 369 -1.73 -10.39 15.36
CA ARG A 369 -1.60 -11.76 15.89
C ARG A 369 -0.83 -12.69 14.96
N CYS A 370 -0.27 -12.17 13.88
CA CYS A 370 0.50 -12.95 12.92
C CYS A 370 2.00 -12.82 13.13
N TRP A 371 2.67 -13.96 12.98
CA TRP A 371 4.10 -14.09 12.78
C TRP A 371 4.34 -14.67 11.39
N ARG A 372 5.51 -14.46 10.79
CA ARG A 372 5.90 -15.00 9.49
C ARG A 372 7.25 -15.69 9.58
N VAL A 373 7.31 -16.91 9.09
CA VAL A 373 8.54 -17.68 8.98
C VAL A 373 9.44 -17.08 7.90
N ARG A 374 10.76 -17.08 8.12
CA ARG A 374 11.75 -16.97 7.05
C ARG A 374 12.44 -18.31 6.90
N TRP A 375 12.23 -18.96 5.76
CA TRP A 375 12.93 -20.21 5.46
C TRP A 375 14.45 -19.98 5.38
N PRO A 376 15.27 -20.94 5.84
CA PRO A 376 16.72 -20.78 5.88
C PRO A 376 17.32 -20.67 4.47
N LYS A 377 18.53 -20.12 4.39
CA LYS A 377 19.31 -20.10 3.14
C LYS A 377 19.75 -21.51 2.76
N LYS A 378 19.62 -21.83 1.47
CA LYS A 378 20.14 -23.05 0.81
C LYS A 378 21.50 -22.80 0.16
N ASN A 379 21.72 -21.57 -0.30
CA ASN A 379 23.00 -21.02 -0.74
C ASN A 379 22.93 -19.48 -0.60
N ASP A 380 23.89 -18.74 -1.16
CA ASP A 380 23.91 -17.26 -1.03
C ASP A 380 22.67 -16.57 -1.61
N VAL A 381 22.03 -17.18 -2.62
CA VAL A 381 20.93 -16.60 -3.41
C VAL A 381 19.58 -17.23 -3.08
N GLU A 382 19.53 -18.56 -2.95
CA GLU A 382 18.31 -19.33 -2.75
C GLU A 382 18.05 -19.63 -1.26
N HIS A 383 16.76 -19.69 -0.91
CA HIS A 383 16.27 -20.17 0.38
C HIS A 383 15.51 -21.48 0.15
N PHE A 384 15.33 -22.30 1.20
CA PHE A 384 14.46 -23.47 1.11
C PHE A 384 13.02 -23.04 0.84
N LYS A 385 12.26 -23.85 0.08
CA LYS A 385 10.94 -23.42 -0.39
C LYS A 385 9.87 -23.53 0.70
N ASP A 386 9.82 -24.65 1.39
CA ASP A 386 8.70 -25.05 2.25
C ASP A 386 9.18 -25.93 3.43
N ALA A 387 8.25 -26.38 4.28
CA ALA A 387 8.60 -27.09 5.50
C ALA A 387 9.12 -28.50 5.21
N ASN A 388 8.60 -29.16 4.18
CA ASN A 388 9.10 -30.49 3.79
C ASN A 388 10.52 -30.41 3.20
N ASP A 389 10.83 -29.37 2.42
CA ASP A 389 12.19 -29.05 1.95
C ASP A 389 13.17 -28.92 3.15
N VAL A 390 12.83 -28.11 4.16
CA VAL A 390 13.69 -27.92 5.35
C VAL A 390 13.85 -29.22 6.14
N LEU A 391 12.77 -29.99 6.35
CA LEU A 391 12.85 -31.28 7.04
C LEU A 391 13.76 -32.28 6.31
N MET A 392 13.65 -32.37 4.98
CA MET A 392 14.42 -33.32 4.18
C MET A 392 15.91 -33.00 4.12
N PHE A 393 16.29 -31.72 4.08
CA PHE A 393 17.69 -31.32 3.89
C PHE A 393 18.41 -30.90 5.18
N LEU A 394 17.71 -30.38 6.19
CA LEU A 394 18.29 -29.87 7.44
C LEU A 394 17.75 -30.58 8.71
N GLY A 395 16.71 -31.41 8.58
CA GLY A 395 16.17 -32.22 9.68
C GLY A 395 15.20 -31.48 10.62
N PRO A 396 14.51 -32.24 11.51
CA PRO A 396 13.42 -31.70 12.33
C PRO A 396 13.87 -30.69 13.38
N GLY A 397 15.13 -30.74 13.83
CA GLY A 397 15.70 -29.78 14.78
C GLY A 397 15.81 -28.37 14.19
N VAL A 398 16.31 -28.25 12.96
CA VAL A 398 16.43 -26.95 12.27
C VAL A 398 15.06 -26.43 11.84
N LEU A 399 14.14 -27.32 11.40
CA LEU A 399 12.75 -26.92 11.16
C LEU A 399 12.10 -26.36 12.44
N ARG A 400 12.34 -26.95 13.61
CA ARG A 400 11.86 -26.41 14.89
C ARG A 400 12.40 -25.01 15.18
N GLU A 401 13.71 -24.82 15.09
CA GLU A 401 14.36 -23.53 15.32
C GLU A 401 13.83 -22.42 14.39
N VAL A 402 13.58 -22.74 13.12
CA VAL A 402 13.05 -21.81 12.10
C VAL A 402 11.62 -21.35 12.42
N ILE A 403 10.80 -22.20 13.04
CA ILE A 403 9.42 -21.87 13.44
C ILE A 403 9.37 -21.14 14.79
N GLU A 404 10.21 -21.54 15.75
CA GLU A 404 10.34 -20.84 17.03
C GLU A 404 10.81 -19.39 16.83
N ASN A 405 11.76 -19.16 15.91
CA ASN A 405 12.28 -17.85 15.53
C ASN A 405 11.46 -17.10 14.45
N ALA A 406 10.20 -17.48 14.21
CA ALA A 406 9.34 -16.73 13.29
C ALA A 406 9.24 -15.24 13.70
N GLU A 407 9.31 -14.32 12.72
CA GLU A 407 9.30 -12.87 12.96
C GLU A 407 7.87 -12.33 13.13
N LEU A 408 7.69 -11.20 13.81
CA LEU A 408 6.42 -10.47 13.82
C LEU A 408 6.01 -10.06 12.40
N TYR A 409 4.72 -10.22 12.05
CA TYR A 409 4.26 -9.81 10.72
C TYR A 409 4.30 -8.27 10.60
N PRO A 410 4.90 -7.69 9.53
CA PRO A 410 5.07 -6.25 9.42
C PRO A 410 3.74 -5.49 9.34
N ILE A 411 3.56 -4.55 10.27
CA ILE A 411 2.38 -3.66 10.37
C ILE A 411 2.74 -2.30 9.77
N ARG A 412 2.00 -1.87 8.74
CA ARG A 412 2.27 -0.60 8.04
C ARG A 412 2.10 0.59 8.99
N GLY A 413 3.18 1.33 9.22
CA GLY A 413 3.19 2.51 10.11
C GLY A 413 3.65 2.22 11.53
N LEU A 414 3.96 0.96 11.87
CA LEU A 414 4.61 0.57 13.11
C LEU A 414 6.00 0.01 12.78
N PHE A 415 7.04 0.71 13.22
CA PHE A 415 8.44 0.42 12.94
C PHE A 415 9.23 0.36 14.25
N ASN A 416 10.35 -0.37 14.26
CA ASN A 416 11.27 -0.42 15.39
C ASN A 416 12.36 0.65 15.22
N PHE A 417 12.92 1.21 16.30
CA PHE A 417 14.10 2.07 16.21
C PHE A 417 15.29 1.36 15.56
N LYS A 418 15.41 0.04 15.72
CA LYS A 418 16.42 -0.79 15.03
C LYS A 418 16.39 -0.63 13.51
N ASP A 419 15.21 -0.40 12.93
CA ASP A 419 15.02 -0.24 11.49
C ASP A 419 15.63 1.08 10.97
N TYR A 420 15.85 2.04 11.88
CA TYR A 420 16.43 3.37 11.62
C TYR A 420 17.82 3.57 12.22
N PHE A 421 18.46 2.53 12.81
CA PHE A 421 19.82 2.67 13.36
C PHE A 421 20.83 3.24 12.34
N PRO A 422 20.87 2.81 11.06
CA PRO A 422 21.78 3.41 10.08
C PRO A 422 21.57 4.92 9.87
N ASP A 423 20.32 5.40 9.90
CA ASP A 423 19.98 6.82 9.76
C ASP A 423 20.38 7.61 11.01
N ILE A 424 20.18 7.02 12.21
CA ILE A 424 20.55 7.61 13.49
C ILE A 424 22.08 7.70 13.64
N ASP A 425 22.80 6.64 13.27
CA ASP A 425 24.26 6.61 13.24
C ASP A 425 24.80 7.64 12.23
N GLY A 426 24.20 7.73 11.04
CA GLY A 426 24.55 8.72 10.03
C GLY A 426 24.28 10.17 10.47
N TYR A 427 23.21 10.41 11.21
CA TYR A 427 22.91 11.72 11.81
C TYR A 427 23.89 12.08 12.92
N TYR A 428 24.22 11.12 13.81
CA TYR A 428 25.18 11.31 14.90
C TYR A 428 26.61 11.57 14.37
N HIS A 429 27.04 10.81 13.36
CA HIS A 429 28.34 10.97 12.69
C HIS A 429 28.36 12.07 11.62
N GLN A 430 27.25 12.79 11.42
CA GLN A 430 27.11 13.91 10.47
C GLN A 430 27.38 13.54 9.00
N THR A 431 27.24 12.25 8.63
CA THR A 431 27.51 11.76 7.28
C THR A 431 26.36 11.99 6.29
N LEU A 432 25.20 12.46 6.76
CA LEU A 432 24.03 12.79 5.93
C LEU A 432 24.14 14.14 5.18
N GLY A 433 25.23 14.89 5.38
CA GLY A 433 25.50 16.12 4.61
C GLY A 433 24.56 17.27 4.97
N TYR A 434 23.65 17.63 4.06
CA TYR A 434 22.84 18.85 4.16
C TYR A 434 21.68 18.80 5.17
N ASP A 435 21.40 17.65 5.76
CA ASP A 435 20.32 17.47 6.74
C ASP A 435 20.58 18.19 8.09
N LEU A 436 21.78 18.71 8.29
CA LEU A 436 22.14 19.63 9.38
C LEU A 436 21.87 21.11 9.07
N GLY A 437 21.32 21.41 7.89
CA GLY A 437 20.96 22.76 7.44
C GLY A 437 22.03 23.43 6.57
N VAL A 438 21.60 24.02 5.45
CA VAL A 438 22.47 24.73 4.51
C VAL A 438 22.58 26.21 4.88
N SER A 439 23.79 26.74 4.81
CA SER A 439 24.09 28.18 4.97
C SER A 439 23.23 29.05 4.04
N THR A 440 22.70 30.14 4.58
CA THR A 440 21.96 31.16 3.81
C THR A 440 22.85 32.03 2.92
N GLY A 441 24.17 31.93 3.07
CA GLY A 441 25.17 32.83 2.48
C GLY A 441 25.44 34.11 3.28
N TRP A 442 24.62 34.44 4.30
CA TRP A 442 24.80 35.63 5.14
C TRP A 442 25.28 35.26 6.56
N ARG A 443 26.42 35.82 6.97
CA ARG A 443 27.06 35.58 8.28
C ARG A 443 26.14 35.96 9.44
N ALA A 444 25.42 37.08 9.32
CA ALA A 444 24.49 37.56 10.35
C ALA A 444 23.26 36.65 10.53
N LEU A 445 22.85 35.94 9.47
CA LEU A 445 21.66 35.08 9.52
C LEU A 445 22.00 33.61 9.86
N ASN A 446 23.17 33.10 9.50
CA ASN A 446 23.54 31.69 9.68
C ASN A 446 23.59 31.22 11.16
N GLN A 447 23.62 32.12 12.15
CA GLN A 447 23.47 31.73 13.56
C GLN A 447 21.99 31.57 13.99
N LEU A 448 21.08 32.22 13.25
CA LEU A 448 19.65 32.28 13.54
C LEU A 448 18.84 31.29 12.70
N TYR A 449 19.23 31.06 11.44
CA TYR A 449 18.48 30.22 10.49
C TYR A 449 19.41 29.63 9.43
N ASN A 450 19.30 28.32 9.22
CA ASN A 450 19.87 27.58 8.10
C ASN A 450 18.77 26.73 7.44
N VAL A 451 18.95 26.39 6.17
CA VAL A 451 17.92 25.81 5.31
C VAL A 451 17.98 24.29 5.31
N VAL A 452 17.07 23.63 6.04
CA VAL A 452 17.05 22.17 6.19
C VAL A 452 16.14 21.51 5.14
N PRO A 453 16.60 20.49 4.40
CA PRO A 453 15.75 19.65 3.56
C PRO A 453 14.45 19.20 4.26
N GLY A 454 13.30 19.42 3.63
CA GLY A 454 12.00 18.94 4.11
C GLY A 454 11.35 19.73 5.26
N GLU A 455 11.93 20.84 5.71
CA GLU A 455 11.26 21.78 6.62
C GLU A 455 10.34 22.77 5.88
N LEU A 456 9.37 23.35 6.62
CA LEU A 456 8.46 24.40 6.13
C LEU A 456 8.80 25.75 6.80
N THR A 457 9.27 26.72 6.00
CA THR A 457 9.54 28.10 6.42
C THR A 457 8.43 29.03 5.93
N VAL A 458 7.72 29.67 6.86
CA VAL A 458 6.76 30.72 6.53
C VAL A 458 7.46 32.08 6.54
N VAL A 459 7.29 32.85 5.47
CA VAL A 459 7.87 34.20 5.32
C VAL A 459 6.75 35.22 5.28
N THR A 460 6.80 36.22 6.16
CA THR A 460 5.82 37.31 6.21
C THR A 460 6.49 38.68 6.35
N GLY A 461 5.67 39.73 6.45
CA GLY A 461 6.09 41.12 6.32
C GLY A 461 5.07 41.93 5.52
N VAL A 462 4.96 43.23 5.85
CA VAL A 462 4.01 44.16 5.23
C VAL A 462 4.16 44.23 3.69
N PRO A 463 3.15 44.67 2.93
CA PRO A 463 3.30 44.93 1.50
C PRO A 463 4.49 45.86 1.21
N ASN A 464 5.24 45.57 0.15
CA ASN A 464 6.49 46.25 -0.24
C ASN A 464 7.64 46.18 0.82
N SER A 465 7.66 45.17 1.70
CA SER A 465 8.83 44.90 2.58
C SER A 465 10.00 44.17 1.91
N GLY A 466 9.82 43.64 0.69
CA GLY A 466 10.90 42.95 -0.06
C GLY A 466 10.98 41.43 0.13
N LYS A 467 9.96 40.78 0.72
CA LYS A 467 9.87 39.31 0.93
C LYS A 467 10.40 38.49 -0.26
N SER A 468 9.84 38.69 -1.44
CA SER A 468 10.20 37.94 -2.66
C SER A 468 11.64 38.23 -3.11
N GLU A 469 12.12 39.47 -3.01
CA GLU A 469 13.50 39.83 -3.35
C GLU A 469 14.51 39.15 -2.42
N TRP A 470 14.17 39.04 -1.13
CA TRP A 470 15.00 38.35 -0.13
C TRP A 470 15.02 36.84 -0.35
N ILE A 471 13.87 36.23 -0.71
CA ILE A 471 13.81 34.81 -1.09
C ILE A 471 14.62 34.56 -2.36
N ASP A 472 14.44 35.36 -3.42
CA ASP A 472 15.23 35.26 -4.66
C ASP A 472 16.74 35.29 -4.37
N ALA A 473 17.19 36.20 -3.49
CA ALA A 473 18.59 36.29 -3.08
C ALA A 473 19.07 35.06 -2.29
N LEU A 474 18.24 34.52 -1.38
CA LEU A 474 18.53 33.28 -0.66
C LEU A 474 18.67 32.10 -1.62
N LEU A 475 17.80 31.98 -2.62
CA LEU A 475 17.89 30.90 -3.62
C LEU A 475 19.15 31.00 -4.47
N CYS A 476 19.56 32.22 -4.86
CA CYS A 476 20.83 32.45 -5.54
C CYS A 476 22.03 32.01 -4.68
N ASN A 477 22.02 32.29 -3.37
CA ASN A 477 23.07 31.86 -2.45
C ASN A 477 23.12 30.33 -2.26
N LEU A 478 21.95 29.67 -2.12
CA LEU A 478 21.85 28.21 -2.02
C LEU A 478 22.30 27.51 -3.30
N ASN A 479 21.92 28.03 -4.48
CA ASN A 479 22.40 27.49 -5.75
C ASN A 479 23.92 27.66 -5.89
N ARG A 480 24.46 28.85 -5.57
CA ARG A 480 25.89 29.16 -5.65
C ARG A 480 26.76 28.35 -4.67
N SER A 481 26.22 27.97 -3.52
CA SER A 481 26.96 27.24 -2.46
C SER A 481 26.87 25.72 -2.55
N VAL A 482 25.69 25.17 -2.88
CA VAL A 482 25.42 23.72 -2.82
C VAL A 482 24.72 23.17 -4.07
N GLY A 483 24.60 23.95 -5.14
CA GLY A 483 24.03 23.53 -6.42
C GLY A 483 22.51 23.27 -6.40
N TRP A 484 21.80 23.74 -5.37
CA TRP A 484 20.37 23.48 -5.22
C TRP A 484 19.52 24.03 -6.37
N LYS A 485 18.44 23.31 -6.67
CA LYS A 485 17.44 23.64 -7.69
C LYS A 485 16.06 23.85 -7.09
N PHE A 486 15.24 24.64 -7.75
CA PHE A 486 14.02 25.19 -7.16
C PHE A 486 12.79 25.10 -8.08
N ALA A 487 11.62 24.95 -7.46
CA ALA A 487 10.33 25.15 -8.11
C ALA A 487 9.69 26.46 -7.62
N PHE A 488 9.25 27.31 -8.55
CA PHE A 488 8.61 28.59 -8.28
C PHE A 488 7.13 28.56 -8.65
N CYS A 489 6.26 28.56 -7.64
CA CYS A 489 4.84 28.89 -7.75
C CYS A 489 4.65 30.40 -7.45
N SER A 490 5.11 31.26 -8.38
CA SER A 490 5.00 32.72 -8.30
C SER A 490 3.90 33.22 -9.25
N MET A 491 2.78 33.65 -8.68
CA MET A 491 1.63 34.14 -9.47
C MET A 491 1.67 35.65 -9.72
N GLU A 492 2.06 36.47 -8.72
CA GLU A 492 2.12 37.94 -8.86
C GLU A 492 3.16 38.42 -9.90
N ASN A 493 4.39 37.90 -9.87
CA ASN A 493 5.46 38.38 -10.77
C ASN A 493 5.29 37.81 -12.19
N LYS A 494 5.38 38.67 -13.21
CA LYS A 494 5.46 38.24 -14.62
C LYS A 494 6.81 37.55 -14.89
N VAL A 495 6.83 36.51 -15.74
CA VAL A 495 8.04 35.70 -16.02
C VAL A 495 9.27 36.57 -16.32
N ARG A 496 9.15 37.52 -17.24
CA ARG A 496 10.23 38.44 -17.64
C ARG A 496 10.77 39.32 -16.49
N GLU A 497 9.89 39.71 -15.56
CA GLU A 497 10.23 40.59 -14.43
C GLU A 497 10.88 39.79 -13.29
N HIS A 498 10.47 38.53 -13.09
CA HIS A 498 11.12 37.61 -12.15
C HIS A 498 12.48 37.13 -12.67
N ALA A 499 12.58 36.75 -13.95
CA ALA A 499 13.83 36.38 -14.60
C ALA A 499 14.86 37.52 -14.49
N ARG A 500 14.46 38.78 -14.75
CA ARG A 500 15.30 39.97 -14.54
C ARG A 500 15.85 40.04 -13.10
N LYS A 501 14.98 39.94 -12.09
CA LYS A 501 15.35 40.01 -10.67
C LYS A 501 16.35 38.93 -10.23
N LEU A 502 16.25 37.74 -10.81
CA LEU A 502 17.16 36.62 -10.55
C LEU A 502 18.51 36.81 -11.28
N LEU A 503 18.48 37.27 -12.53
CA LEU A 503 19.67 37.56 -13.34
C LEU A 503 20.53 38.66 -12.73
N GLU A 504 19.92 39.77 -12.28
CA GLU A 504 20.64 40.88 -11.63
C GLU A 504 21.40 40.41 -10.39
N LYS A 505 20.77 39.57 -9.54
CA LYS A 505 21.37 38.96 -8.34
C LYS A 505 22.45 37.90 -8.66
N HIS A 506 22.33 37.22 -9.79
CA HIS A 506 23.27 36.19 -10.22
C HIS A 506 24.54 36.78 -10.83
N VAL A 507 24.35 37.65 -11.84
CA VAL A 507 25.39 38.30 -12.65
C VAL A 507 26.04 39.49 -11.93
N ARG A 508 25.34 40.10 -10.97
CA ARG A 508 25.79 41.28 -10.19
C ARG A 508 25.93 42.56 -11.04
N LYS A 509 25.10 42.67 -12.08
CA LYS A 509 25.01 43.82 -12.99
C LYS A 509 23.52 44.15 -13.23
N PRO A 510 23.15 45.43 -13.43
CA PRO A 510 21.78 45.79 -13.78
C PRO A 510 21.40 45.24 -15.17
N PHE A 511 20.12 44.91 -15.38
CA PHE A 511 19.63 44.39 -16.66
C PHE A 511 19.45 45.47 -17.74
N PHE A 512 19.34 46.73 -17.33
CA PHE A 512 19.05 47.89 -18.17
C PHE A 512 20.01 49.05 -17.88
N ASP A 513 20.23 49.91 -18.86
CA ASP A 513 20.99 51.16 -18.72
C ASP A 513 20.07 52.22 -18.09
N VAL A 514 20.12 52.40 -16.77
CA VAL A 514 19.16 53.27 -16.04
C VAL A 514 19.87 54.17 -15.04
N ARG A 515 19.24 55.33 -14.75
CA ARG A 515 19.67 56.31 -13.74
C ARG A 515 19.87 55.76 -12.32
N TYR A 516 19.36 54.56 -12.01
CA TYR A 516 19.60 53.91 -10.72
C TYR A 516 20.85 53.01 -10.71
N GLY A 517 21.51 52.78 -11.85
CA GLY A 517 22.70 51.93 -11.96
C GLY A 517 24.02 52.63 -11.60
N GLU A 518 23.98 53.94 -11.39
CA GLU A 518 25.13 54.78 -11.05
C GLU A 518 26.33 54.56 -11.99
N SER A 519 27.44 53.99 -11.51
CA SER A 519 28.65 53.68 -12.29
C SER A 519 28.82 52.19 -12.63
N VAL A 520 27.79 51.37 -12.44
CA VAL A 520 27.84 49.93 -12.71
C VAL A 520 27.43 49.62 -14.15
N GLU A 521 28.32 48.97 -14.89
CA GLU A 521 28.05 48.52 -16.25
C GLU A 521 26.92 47.47 -16.29
N ARG A 522 26.02 47.62 -17.27
CA ARG A 522 24.93 46.69 -17.56
C ARG A 522 25.45 45.29 -17.92
N MET A 523 24.66 44.25 -17.64
CA MET A 523 24.97 42.90 -18.13
C MET A 523 25.08 42.86 -19.66
N SER A 524 26.12 42.20 -20.17
CA SER A 524 26.36 42.04 -21.60
C SER A 524 25.38 41.05 -22.24
N VAL A 525 25.46 40.87 -23.56
CA VAL A 525 24.61 39.89 -24.28
C VAL A 525 25.03 38.46 -23.90
N GLU A 526 26.32 38.27 -23.63
CA GLU A 526 26.95 37.03 -23.19
C GLU A 526 26.55 36.70 -21.75
N ASP A 527 26.68 37.65 -20.80
CA ASP A 527 26.19 37.53 -19.42
C ASP A 527 24.71 37.10 -19.39
N LEU A 528 23.91 37.69 -20.29
CA LEU A 528 22.47 37.42 -20.40
C LEU A 528 22.17 36.03 -20.98
N GLU A 529 22.98 35.51 -21.91
CA GLU A 529 22.76 34.18 -22.50
C GLU A 529 23.24 33.07 -21.55
N GLU A 530 24.39 33.24 -20.90
CA GLU A 530 24.83 32.35 -19.81
C GLU A 530 23.81 32.37 -18.66
N GLY A 531 23.31 33.55 -18.29
CA GLY A 531 22.26 33.71 -17.29
C GLY A 531 20.94 32.99 -17.64
N LYS A 532 20.52 32.97 -18.91
CA LYS A 532 19.36 32.15 -19.35
C LYS A 532 19.61 30.66 -19.16
N GLN A 533 20.81 30.19 -19.49
CA GLN A 533 21.19 28.79 -19.29
C GLN A 533 21.19 28.44 -17.80
N TRP A 534 21.74 29.31 -16.93
CA TRP A 534 21.67 29.15 -15.49
C TRP A 534 20.23 29.10 -14.97
N LEU A 535 19.36 30.00 -15.41
CA LEU A 535 17.93 29.99 -15.05
C LEU A 535 17.28 28.65 -15.40
N ASN A 536 17.47 28.17 -16.63
CA ASN A 536 16.89 26.92 -17.12
C ASN A 536 17.38 25.66 -16.37
N HIS A 537 18.63 25.65 -15.91
CA HIS A 537 19.18 24.53 -15.12
C HIS A 537 18.78 24.58 -13.64
N THR A 538 18.41 25.76 -13.12
CA THR A 538 18.19 26.01 -11.68
C THR A 538 16.71 26.07 -11.30
N PHE A 539 15.84 26.63 -12.14
CA PHE A 539 14.45 26.95 -11.78
C PHE A 539 13.42 26.28 -12.69
N CYS A 540 12.45 25.58 -12.08
CA CYS A 540 11.22 25.16 -12.73
C CYS A 540 10.07 26.11 -12.35
N LEU A 541 9.30 26.60 -13.32
CA LEU A 541 8.15 27.46 -13.05
C LEU A 541 6.85 26.64 -12.96
N ILE A 542 6.03 26.93 -11.95
CA ILE A 542 4.65 26.43 -11.79
C ILE A 542 3.72 27.62 -11.98
N ARG A 543 2.94 27.62 -13.07
CA ARG A 543 2.00 28.69 -13.44
C ARG A 543 0.74 28.07 -14.05
N CYS A 544 -0.40 28.73 -13.85
CA CYS A 544 -1.63 28.39 -14.56
C CYS A 544 -1.74 29.33 -15.77
N ASP A 545 -1.92 28.77 -16.97
CA ASP A 545 -2.06 29.52 -18.23
C ASP A 545 -3.53 29.83 -18.58
N ASN A 546 -4.47 29.43 -17.71
CA ASN A 546 -5.92 29.61 -17.85
C ASN A 546 -6.48 30.50 -16.72
N ASP A 547 -7.67 31.06 -16.90
CA ASP A 547 -8.39 31.89 -15.90
C ASP A 547 -8.83 31.16 -14.61
N CYS A 548 -8.31 29.96 -14.34
CA CYS A 548 -8.60 29.19 -13.13
C CYS A 548 -7.49 29.38 -12.09
N LEU A 549 -7.84 29.85 -10.90
CA LEU A 549 -6.92 29.91 -9.77
C LEU A 549 -6.42 28.49 -9.41
N PRO A 550 -5.12 28.28 -9.14
CA PRO A 550 -4.57 26.97 -8.84
C PRO A 550 -4.83 26.57 -7.39
N ASN A 551 -5.37 25.37 -7.15
CA ASN A 551 -5.49 24.83 -5.79
C ASN A 551 -4.16 24.19 -5.31
N ILE A 552 -4.01 24.02 -3.99
CA ILE A 552 -2.75 23.54 -3.41
C ILE A 552 -2.37 22.11 -3.84
N ASP A 553 -3.34 21.23 -4.09
CA ASP A 553 -3.04 19.85 -4.49
C ASP A 553 -2.38 19.80 -5.88
N TRP A 554 -2.87 20.61 -6.83
CA TRP A 554 -2.28 20.77 -8.15
C TRP A 554 -0.86 21.34 -8.09
N VAL A 555 -0.60 22.33 -7.22
CA VAL A 555 0.76 22.89 -7.02
C VAL A 555 1.70 21.82 -6.47
N LEU A 556 1.27 21.03 -5.48
CA LEU A 556 2.09 19.97 -4.89
C LEU A 556 2.29 18.76 -5.82
N ASP A 557 1.31 18.44 -6.67
CA ASP A 557 1.44 17.41 -7.71
C ASP A 557 2.47 17.79 -8.78
N LEU A 558 2.50 19.06 -9.20
CA LEU A 558 3.52 19.59 -10.11
C LEU A 558 4.89 19.73 -9.44
N ALA A 559 4.94 20.18 -8.18
CA ALA A 559 6.19 20.22 -7.41
C ALA A 559 6.78 18.80 -7.23
N ARG A 560 5.95 17.77 -6.99
CA ARG A 560 6.38 16.37 -6.97
C ARG A 560 6.96 15.93 -8.31
N ALA A 561 6.34 16.33 -9.42
CA ALA A 561 6.89 16.07 -10.76
C ALA A 561 8.25 16.77 -10.97
N ALA A 562 8.41 17.99 -10.46
CA ALA A 562 9.65 18.75 -10.55
C ALA A 562 10.80 18.13 -9.72
N VAL A 563 10.52 17.70 -8.48
CA VAL A 563 11.46 16.92 -7.64
C VAL A 563 11.92 15.67 -8.40
N LEU A 564 10.97 14.84 -8.86
CA LEU A 564 11.26 13.54 -9.48
C LEU A 564 11.93 13.61 -10.86
N ARG A 565 11.78 14.72 -11.61
CA ARG A 565 12.35 14.86 -12.98
C ARG A 565 13.59 15.73 -13.06
N HIS A 566 13.68 16.78 -12.24
CA HIS A 566 14.72 17.82 -12.36
C HIS A 566 15.66 17.87 -11.15
N GLY A 567 15.35 17.16 -10.06
CA GLY A 567 16.15 17.14 -8.84
C GLY A 567 15.96 18.39 -7.98
N VAL A 568 14.73 18.93 -7.94
CA VAL A 568 14.40 20.12 -7.14
C VAL A 568 14.56 19.84 -5.63
N ASN A 569 15.31 20.72 -4.95
CA ASN A 569 15.59 20.67 -3.51
C ASN A 569 14.69 21.61 -2.69
N GLY A 570 14.05 22.59 -3.34
CA GLY A 570 13.14 23.51 -2.66
C GLY A 570 12.01 24.07 -3.51
N LEU A 571 10.90 24.42 -2.86
CA LEU A 571 9.69 24.97 -3.45
C LEU A 571 9.37 26.32 -2.83
N VAL A 572 9.11 27.32 -3.65
CA VAL A 572 8.57 28.63 -3.23
C VAL A 572 7.12 28.76 -3.68
N ILE A 573 6.24 29.13 -2.77
CA ILE A 573 4.85 29.52 -3.05
C ILE A 573 4.68 30.99 -2.64
N ASP A 574 4.51 31.87 -3.64
CA ASP A 574 4.51 33.32 -3.44
C ASP A 574 3.43 34.06 -4.28
N PRO A 575 2.43 34.70 -3.65
CA PRO A 575 1.94 34.50 -2.27
C PRO A 575 0.83 33.43 -2.22
N TYR A 576 0.51 32.91 -1.03
CA TYR A 576 -0.57 31.91 -0.90
C TYR A 576 -1.98 32.46 -1.22
N ASN A 577 -2.15 33.79 -1.18
CA ASN A 577 -3.44 34.44 -1.45
C ASN A 577 -3.97 34.16 -2.86
N GLU A 578 -3.07 33.95 -3.83
CA GLU A 578 -3.38 33.64 -5.24
C GLU A 578 -3.75 32.17 -5.49
N LEU A 579 -3.83 31.34 -4.44
CA LEU A 579 -4.31 29.96 -4.55
C LEU A 579 -5.83 29.91 -4.44
N ASP A 580 -6.46 28.98 -5.16
CA ASP A 580 -7.91 28.78 -5.04
C ASP A 580 -8.29 28.20 -3.67
N HIS A 581 -9.01 29.01 -2.90
CA HIS A 581 -9.55 28.67 -1.60
C HIS A 581 -10.86 27.87 -1.77
N GLN A 582 -10.75 26.68 -2.38
CA GLN A 582 -11.82 25.68 -2.61
C GLN A 582 -12.36 25.08 -1.29
N ARG A 583 -12.91 25.96 -0.44
CA ARG A 583 -13.52 25.66 0.83
C ARG A 583 -14.88 24.99 0.60
N ARG A 584 -15.15 23.92 1.35
CA ARG A 584 -16.52 23.40 1.47
C ARG A 584 -17.36 24.46 2.19
N VAL A 585 -18.66 24.54 1.88
CA VAL A 585 -19.58 25.56 2.46
C VAL A 585 -19.61 25.53 4.00
N SER A 586 -19.33 24.38 4.61
CA SER A 586 -19.24 24.19 6.06
C SER A 586 -17.84 24.35 6.68
N GLN A 587 -16.81 24.69 5.89
CA GLN A 587 -15.41 24.71 6.33
C GLN A 587 -14.91 26.15 6.56
N THR A 588 -14.38 26.41 7.75
CA THR A 588 -13.78 27.71 8.06
C THR A 588 -12.44 27.92 7.33
N GLU A 589 -12.06 29.18 7.14
CA GLU A 589 -10.76 29.55 6.58
C GLU A 589 -9.59 29.01 7.41
N THR A 590 -9.73 29.02 8.74
CA THR A 590 -8.72 28.49 9.65
C THR A 590 -8.56 26.98 9.49
N GLU A 591 -9.64 26.20 9.35
CA GLU A 591 -9.54 24.76 9.05
C GLU A 591 -8.95 24.49 7.66
N TYR A 592 -9.30 25.27 6.65
CA TYR A 592 -8.74 25.17 5.30
C TYR A 592 -7.22 25.40 5.33
N VAL A 593 -6.76 26.52 5.91
CA VAL A 593 -5.32 26.81 6.08
C VAL A 593 -4.63 25.72 6.92
N SER A 594 -5.31 25.19 7.94
CA SER A 594 -4.80 24.07 8.74
C SER A 594 -4.54 22.82 7.89
N GLN A 595 -5.47 22.45 7.00
CA GLN A 595 -5.35 21.30 6.11
C GLN A 595 -4.30 21.55 5.01
N MET A 596 -4.34 22.73 4.37
CA MET A 596 -3.37 23.17 3.35
C MET A 596 -1.93 23.06 3.86
N LEU A 597 -1.61 23.70 5.00
CA LEU A 597 -0.28 23.66 5.59
C LEU A 597 0.13 22.24 6.03
N THR A 598 -0.82 21.36 6.34
CA THR A 598 -0.54 19.94 6.65
C THR A 598 -0.15 19.17 5.40
N LYS A 599 -0.76 19.44 4.23
CA LYS A 599 -0.37 18.88 2.93
C LYS A 599 1.03 19.36 2.54
N VAL A 600 1.27 20.68 2.61
CA VAL A 600 2.57 21.30 2.29
C VAL A 600 3.69 20.72 3.17
N LYS A 601 3.48 20.62 4.48
CA LYS A 601 4.46 20.03 5.41
C LYS A 601 4.76 18.56 5.09
N ARG A 602 3.72 17.76 4.80
CA ARG A 602 3.89 16.36 4.40
C ARG A 602 4.63 16.22 3.08
N PHE A 603 4.37 17.10 2.10
CA PHE A 603 5.12 17.14 0.86
C PHE A 603 6.61 17.41 1.12
N ALA A 604 6.92 18.43 1.92
CA ALA A 604 8.29 18.79 2.27
C ALA A 604 9.04 17.59 2.86
N GLN A 605 8.48 16.99 3.92
CA GLN A 605 9.06 15.85 4.63
C GLN A 605 9.18 14.59 3.76
N HIS A 606 8.20 14.30 2.90
CA HIS A 606 8.20 13.11 2.04
C HIS A 606 9.18 13.19 0.86
N HIS A 607 9.58 14.40 0.47
CA HIS A 607 10.45 14.64 -0.69
C HIS A 607 11.81 15.25 -0.34
N SER A 608 12.15 15.37 0.95
CA SER A 608 13.32 16.12 1.47
C SER A 608 13.48 17.49 0.81
N CYS A 609 12.36 18.17 0.57
CA CYS A 609 12.29 19.39 -0.23
C CYS A 609 11.88 20.57 0.67
N HIS A 610 12.75 21.58 0.81
CA HIS A 610 12.46 22.73 1.67
C HIS A 610 11.35 23.60 1.07
N VAL A 611 10.35 23.99 1.85
CA VAL A 611 9.26 24.84 1.33
C VAL A 611 9.28 26.22 1.97
N TRP A 612 9.44 27.25 1.15
CA TRP A 612 9.14 28.64 1.52
C TRP A 612 7.71 28.98 1.15
N PHE A 613 6.96 29.48 2.12
CA PHE A 613 5.53 29.78 1.97
C PHE A 613 5.29 31.24 2.36
N VAL A 614 5.03 32.10 1.37
CA VAL A 614 4.87 33.54 1.59
C VAL A 614 3.44 33.87 1.97
N ALA A 615 3.28 34.55 3.11
CA ALA A 615 1.98 34.87 3.70
C ALA A 615 1.93 36.33 4.14
N HIS A 616 0.81 37.01 3.87
CA HIS A 616 0.66 38.44 4.14
C HIS A 616 -0.02 38.67 5.50
N PRO A 617 0.38 39.71 6.25
CA PRO A 617 -0.36 40.14 7.43
C PRO A 617 -1.76 40.63 7.05
N ARG A 618 -2.67 40.60 8.03
CA ARG A 618 -3.96 41.29 8.00
C ARG A 618 -3.74 42.80 7.88
N GLN A 619 -4.80 43.55 7.61
CA GLN A 619 -4.73 45.01 7.64
C GLN A 619 -4.41 45.49 9.07
N LEU A 620 -3.19 46.01 9.26
CA LEU A 620 -2.70 46.48 10.56
C LEU A 620 -3.26 47.87 10.85
N HIS A 621 -4.36 47.94 11.60
CA HIS A 621 -4.90 49.21 12.09
C HIS A 621 -3.91 49.85 13.08
N HIS A 622 -3.58 51.13 12.87
CA HIS A 622 -2.57 51.88 13.64
C HIS A 622 -1.14 51.28 13.61
N TRP A 623 -0.68 50.83 12.44
CA TRP A 623 0.70 50.36 12.28
C TRP A 623 1.75 51.47 12.51
N VAL A 624 2.58 51.29 13.53
CA VAL A 624 3.61 52.26 13.98
C VAL A 624 4.99 52.08 13.33
N GLY A 625 5.07 51.43 12.16
CA GLY A 625 6.35 51.21 11.47
C GLY A 625 7.19 50.04 12.00
N SER A 626 6.64 49.17 12.86
CA SER A 626 7.36 48.04 13.47
C SER A 626 7.22 46.73 12.67
N PRO A 627 8.12 45.74 12.84
CA PRO A 627 7.94 44.40 12.28
C PRO A 627 6.62 43.76 12.75
N PRO A 628 5.78 43.18 11.87
CA PRO A 628 4.58 42.46 12.28
C PRO A 628 4.92 41.14 13.00
N ASN A 629 3.97 40.63 13.78
CA ASN A 629 4.03 39.32 14.42
C ASN A 629 3.62 38.21 13.43
N LEU A 630 4.10 36.98 13.64
CA LEU A 630 3.62 35.80 12.91
C LEU A 630 2.14 35.48 13.20
N TYR A 631 1.60 35.96 14.32
CA TYR A 631 0.16 35.88 14.61
C TYR A 631 -0.69 36.87 13.79
N ASP A 632 -0.09 37.91 13.21
CA ASP A 632 -0.81 38.92 12.42
C ASP A 632 -1.13 38.42 11.00
N ILE A 633 -0.66 37.23 10.62
CA ILE A 633 -0.89 36.63 9.30
C ILE A 633 -2.40 36.43 9.05
N SER A 634 -2.82 36.67 7.80
CA SER A 634 -4.23 36.51 7.41
C SER A 634 -4.71 35.06 7.54
N GLY A 635 -6.04 34.89 7.63
CA GLY A 635 -6.74 33.60 7.72
C GLY A 635 -6.57 32.80 9.01
N SER A 636 -5.35 32.56 9.52
CA SER A 636 -5.15 31.63 10.65
C SER A 636 -3.85 31.74 11.43
N ALA A 637 -3.92 31.56 12.76
CA ALA A 637 -2.77 31.25 13.60
C ALA A 637 -2.10 29.89 13.26
N HIS A 638 -2.68 29.07 12.38
CA HIS A 638 -2.04 27.83 11.96
C HIS A 638 -0.73 28.02 11.16
N PHE A 639 -0.47 29.21 10.61
CA PHE A 639 0.83 29.52 9.98
C PHE A 639 1.99 29.31 10.96
N ILE A 640 2.01 30.02 12.10
CA ILE A 640 3.02 29.83 13.15
C ILE A 640 2.94 28.42 13.79
N ASN A 641 1.74 27.84 13.95
CA ASN A 641 1.62 26.54 14.62
C ASN A 641 2.16 25.36 13.78
N LYS A 642 2.12 25.43 12.43
CA LYS A 642 2.49 24.31 11.54
C LYS A 642 3.83 24.45 10.83
N CYS A 643 4.32 25.67 10.59
CA CYS A 643 5.69 25.86 10.09
C CYS A 643 6.71 25.31 11.08
N ASP A 644 7.93 25.06 10.60
CA ASP A 644 9.08 24.78 11.46
C ASP A 644 9.82 26.09 11.75
N ASN A 645 10.01 26.92 10.71
CA ASN A 645 10.62 28.23 10.83
C ASN A 645 9.63 29.35 10.44
N GLY A 646 9.78 30.52 11.05
CA GLY A 646 8.92 31.67 10.81
C GLY A 646 9.74 32.95 10.78
N ILE A 647 9.77 33.61 9.62
CA ILE A 647 10.63 34.76 9.33
C ILE A 647 9.77 35.96 8.96
N VAL A 648 10.10 37.13 9.51
CA VAL A 648 9.47 38.41 9.16
C VAL A 648 10.52 39.28 8.48
N ILE A 649 10.27 39.67 7.23
CA ILE A 649 11.10 40.62 6.49
C ILE A 649 10.52 42.02 6.72
N HIS A 650 11.32 42.89 7.32
CA HIS A 650 10.96 44.26 7.65
C HIS A 650 11.95 45.24 7.02
N ARG A 651 11.47 46.44 6.67
CA ARG A 651 12.28 47.54 6.13
C ARG A 651 11.80 48.83 6.75
N ASN A 652 12.75 49.62 7.25
CA ASN A 652 12.45 50.97 7.68
C ASN A 652 11.94 51.81 6.49
N ARG A 653 11.10 52.80 6.79
CA ARG A 653 10.49 53.75 5.85
C ARG A 653 10.67 55.21 6.26
N ASP A 654 11.06 55.44 7.50
CA ASP A 654 11.26 56.76 8.08
C ASP A 654 12.78 57.03 8.19
N PRO A 655 13.35 57.96 7.40
CA PRO A 655 14.79 58.27 7.46
C PRO A 655 15.27 58.64 8.87
N GLU A 656 14.44 59.28 9.68
CA GLU A 656 14.78 59.70 11.04
C GLU A 656 14.87 58.51 12.01
N ALA A 657 14.22 57.39 11.69
CA ALA A 657 14.28 56.14 12.45
C ALA A 657 15.48 55.23 12.07
N GLY A 658 16.28 55.61 11.05
CA GLY A 658 17.51 54.92 10.65
C GLY A 658 17.60 54.53 9.16
N PRO A 659 18.61 53.74 8.75
CA PRO A 659 18.88 53.45 7.35
C PRO A 659 17.72 52.79 6.59
N ILE A 660 17.48 53.23 5.35
CA ILE A 660 16.31 52.87 4.51
C ILE A 660 16.65 51.78 3.47
N ASP A 661 17.94 51.59 3.23
CA ASP A 661 18.58 50.54 2.44
C ASP A 661 18.81 49.26 3.25
N HIS A 662 18.90 49.36 4.58
CA HIS A 662 18.93 48.21 5.48
C HIS A 662 17.59 47.45 5.50
N VAL A 663 17.69 46.14 5.65
CA VAL A 663 16.57 45.18 5.73
C VAL A 663 16.76 44.32 6.98
N GLN A 664 15.72 44.29 7.82
CA GLN A 664 15.68 43.58 9.09
C GLN A 664 15.02 42.21 8.89
N VAL A 665 15.80 41.15 9.07
CA VAL A 665 15.35 39.75 8.96
C VAL A 665 15.09 39.23 10.37
N CYS A 666 13.83 39.25 10.80
CA CYS A 666 13.45 38.79 12.13
C CYS A 666 13.10 37.30 12.10
N VAL A 667 13.98 36.45 12.65
CA VAL A 667 13.70 35.02 12.83
C VAL A 667 12.85 34.87 14.10
N ARG A 668 11.53 34.83 13.93
CA ARG A 668 10.54 34.80 15.02
C ARG A 668 10.19 33.39 15.50
N LYS A 669 10.55 32.36 14.73
CA LYS A 669 10.45 30.95 15.14
C LYS A 669 11.52 30.11 14.46
N VAL A 670 12.15 29.23 15.23
CA VAL A 670 12.91 28.06 14.77
C VAL A 670 12.43 26.87 15.58
N ARG A 671 12.17 25.72 14.93
CA ARG A 671 11.78 24.48 15.62
C ARG A 671 12.95 23.55 15.86
N ASN A 672 13.88 23.51 14.90
CA ASN A 672 15.02 22.62 14.91
C ASN A 672 16.20 23.31 15.63
N LYS A 673 16.38 22.98 16.91
CA LYS A 673 17.39 23.59 17.80
C LYS A 673 18.85 23.43 17.36
N VAL A 674 19.13 22.62 16.34
CA VAL A 674 20.48 22.35 15.82
C VAL A 674 20.88 23.39 14.77
N VAL A 675 19.91 23.98 14.07
CA VAL A 675 20.14 24.72 12.81
C VAL A 675 19.90 26.23 12.93
N GLY A 676 19.52 26.72 14.11
CA GLY A 676 19.23 28.14 14.33
C GLY A 676 18.60 28.46 15.68
N THR A 677 18.33 29.74 15.91
CA THR A 677 17.67 30.29 17.10
C THR A 677 16.84 31.53 16.74
N ILE A 678 15.91 31.90 17.63
CA ILE A 678 15.12 33.13 17.49
C ILE A 678 16.03 34.35 17.68
N GLY A 679 15.89 35.36 16.81
CA GLY A 679 16.70 36.57 16.82
C GLY A 679 16.40 37.50 15.65
N GLU A 680 17.26 38.48 15.42
CA GLU A 680 17.16 39.45 14.33
C GLU A 680 18.52 39.67 13.68
N ALA A 681 18.54 39.71 12.34
CA ALA A 681 19.73 40.03 11.54
C ALA A 681 19.45 41.25 10.65
N TRP A 682 20.50 41.98 10.30
CA TRP A 682 20.44 43.16 9.44
C TRP A 682 21.29 42.95 8.19
N LEU A 683 20.71 43.22 7.01
CA LEU A 683 21.34 43.10 5.71
C LEU A 683 21.19 44.41 4.93
N SER A 684 22.22 44.88 4.25
CA SER A 684 22.12 46.03 3.33
C SER A 684 21.62 45.56 1.97
N TYR A 685 20.66 46.27 1.36
CA TYR A 685 20.11 45.95 0.04
C TYR A 685 20.65 46.86 -1.07
N ASN A 686 21.48 46.31 -1.96
CA ASN A 686 21.97 47.00 -3.13
C ASN A 686 20.84 47.15 -4.17
N ARG A 687 20.41 48.39 -4.44
CA ARG A 687 19.33 48.68 -5.40
C ARG A 687 19.73 48.47 -6.87
N VAL A 688 21.03 48.43 -7.19
CA VAL A 688 21.58 48.27 -8.54
C VAL A 688 21.57 46.80 -8.97
N THR A 689 22.11 45.92 -8.12
CA THR A 689 22.26 44.48 -8.41
C THR A 689 21.15 43.62 -7.80
N GLY A 690 20.34 44.19 -6.90
CA GLY A 690 19.33 43.46 -6.12
C GLY A 690 19.93 42.55 -5.04
N GLU A 691 21.24 42.61 -4.80
CA GLU A 691 21.91 41.79 -3.80
C GLU A 691 21.64 42.25 -2.36
N TYR A 692 21.69 41.29 -1.46
CA TYR A 692 21.70 41.49 -0.02
C TYR A 692 23.08 41.11 0.50
N MET A 693 23.68 41.98 1.31
CA MET A 693 24.99 41.78 1.92
C MET A 693 24.86 41.86 3.44
N ASP A 694 25.75 41.19 4.17
CA ASP A 694 25.87 41.40 5.62
C ASP A 694 26.23 42.88 5.89
N VAL A 695 25.60 43.49 6.90
CA VAL A 695 26.04 44.80 7.40
C VAL A 695 27.27 44.55 8.28
N ASP A 696 28.40 45.17 7.95
CA ASP A 696 29.55 45.23 8.85
C ASP A 696 29.24 46.17 10.02
N GLY A 697 29.64 45.79 11.23
CA GLY A 697 29.31 46.47 12.49
C GLY A 697 30.52 46.67 13.39
#